data_AF-A0A921QQQ2-F1
#
_entry.id   AF-A0A921QQQ2-F1
#
_cell.length_a   1.000
_cell.length_b   1.000
_cell.length_c   1.000
_cell.angle_alpha   90.00
_cell.angle_beta   90.00
_cell.angle_gamma   90.00
#
_symmetry.space_group_name_H-M   'P 1'
#
loop_
_entity.id
_entity.type
_entity.pdbx_description
1 polymer ?
#
loop_
_entity_poly.entity_id
_entity_poly.type
_entity_poly.pdbx_seq_one_letter_code
_entity_poly.pdbx_strand_id
1 'polypeptide(L)'
;MDDVCEGKDFSFPLWAKLAFHEELRRTEGGEEFVFYDGPPFATGLPHYVHILAGTIKDVVTRHQSMRRRDFSRRFGWDCHGLPVEFEIDALGITNRRQMFDLGIDKYNETCRSIVTKYVSEWETVVTRSGRRIDFKNGYKPMDLNFMESVRWVFAQFWEKDLVYKGFKVMPYSTGCKTALSNFEATLKYMTVPDLAVMVSFPDADNSALVAWATTPWTLLSNLALCVNANLTYAKVKDKSNRAIYVIAESRLGQLPVKAKASGKKQTPSKRSNDEAVQDGLDKETYELLAKISGSSLVGLKYTPLFDFFIELQEIAFRVIADNYVMDGSGTGDVHYNHHLCLAAGIIETAGLVSVDDDDGCFIDKISDFKGRYIKAADKDIISADKGRLVSKGSIEHSYPFCWRLGTLIYRAVPSWFVKVEKIKDKLLECNKETYWVPDFVEVTNLHRHYVDDITILSKRGPEFGVLKRVDDVFDCWFESGSMSYAYIHYPFENWELFEKNFPGNFVAESLDQTFGCKSKNNYPSPKDFIDKYGADSLRPYLINSPVVRAESLRFRSSGVYYVVKYVFLPWYNAYRFFVQYAKRLEVEGLASFSPMEQAVLLKSASVLDQTESLAVLYLVKYIDYLTYIYVRLNRRRFKGRTGDEDCRVSLSTLYHVLVTTCVVMAPFTPSFTEESIHFCKFPSTTGERHDRVEQSVNRMVTIIDLAHNIRERHNKALKTPLREMMVVRPDKEFLEDITGKLEEVC
;
A
#
# COMPACT_ATOMS: atom_id res chain seq x y z
N MET A 1 -29.81 22.98 -1.45
CA MET A 1 -28.78 23.97 -1.84
C MET A 1 -28.69 25.11 -0.84
N ASP A 2 -29.72 25.94 -0.63
CA ASP A 2 -29.56 27.06 0.32
C ASP A 2 -29.26 26.61 1.77
N ASP A 3 -29.90 25.56 2.30
CA ASP A 3 -29.55 25.03 3.63
C ASP A 3 -28.12 24.41 3.71
N VAL A 4 -27.56 23.93 2.59
CA VAL A 4 -26.14 23.52 2.49
C VAL A 4 -25.24 24.74 2.66
N CYS A 5 -25.61 25.84 2.02
CA CYS A 5 -24.78 27.02 1.92
C CYS A 5 -25.00 28.03 3.06
N GLU A 6 -26.10 27.90 3.80
CA GLU A 6 -26.29 28.49 5.13
C GLU A 6 -25.72 27.61 6.26
N GLY A 7 -25.17 26.44 5.93
CA GLY A 7 -24.44 25.57 6.86
C GLY A 7 -25.31 24.73 7.80
N LYS A 8 -26.56 24.45 7.42
CA LYS A 8 -27.58 23.75 8.21
C LYS A 8 -27.67 22.26 7.89
N ASP A 9 -27.60 21.89 6.61
CA ASP A 9 -27.66 20.50 6.12
C ASP A 9 -26.78 20.38 4.87
N PHE A 10 -25.69 19.61 4.95
CA PHE A 10 -24.73 19.45 3.86
C PHE A 10 -25.04 18.26 2.91
N SER A 11 -26.22 17.64 3.02
CA SER A 11 -26.58 16.52 2.17
C SER A 11 -26.93 16.97 0.74
N PHE A 12 -26.19 16.45 -0.23
CA PHE A 12 -26.54 16.59 -1.65
C PHE A 12 -27.48 15.44 -2.07
N PRO A 13 -28.55 15.72 -2.85
CA PRO A 13 -29.41 14.69 -3.40
C PRO A 13 -28.65 13.86 -4.43
N LEU A 14 -28.86 12.54 -4.41
CA LEU A 14 -28.15 11.61 -5.28
C LEU A 14 -28.96 11.31 -6.55
N TRP A 15 -28.60 11.97 -7.65
CA TRP A 15 -29.19 11.75 -8.97
C TRP A 15 -28.71 10.39 -9.53
N ALA A 16 -29.59 9.38 -9.50
CA ALA A 16 -29.17 7.98 -9.40
C ALA A 16 -29.39 7.12 -10.66
N LYS A 17 -28.38 6.30 -10.97
CA LYS A 17 -28.33 5.15 -11.91
C LYS A 17 -28.69 5.39 -13.39
N LEU A 18 -29.76 6.12 -13.74
CA LEU A 18 -30.12 6.40 -15.14
C LEU A 18 -29.00 7.18 -15.88
N ALA A 19 -28.43 8.18 -15.20
CA ALA A 19 -27.32 9.00 -15.67
C ALA A 19 -26.13 8.22 -16.23
N PHE A 20 -25.82 7.06 -15.64
CA PHE A 20 -24.62 6.27 -15.92
C PHE A 20 -24.74 5.49 -17.23
N HIS A 21 -25.89 4.86 -17.48
CA HIS A 21 -26.12 4.14 -18.73
C HIS A 21 -26.27 5.11 -19.92
N GLU A 22 -26.89 6.28 -19.71
CA GLU A 22 -26.97 7.34 -20.73
C GLU A 22 -25.62 8.02 -20.98
N GLU A 23 -24.72 8.09 -19.99
CA GLU A 23 -23.34 8.56 -20.18
C GLU A 23 -22.56 7.59 -21.09
N LEU A 24 -22.63 6.28 -20.82
CA LEU A 24 -21.99 5.24 -21.65
C LEU A 24 -22.55 5.22 -23.09
N ARG A 25 -23.88 5.29 -23.24
CA ARG A 25 -24.55 5.37 -24.56
C ARG A 25 -24.27 6.68 -25.32
N ARG A 26 -23.66 7.68 -24.68
CA ARG A 26 -23.18 8.94 -25.27
C ARG A 26 -21.67 8.96 -25.56
N THR A 27 -20.98 7.86 -25.26
CA THR A 27 -19.57 7.63 -25.60
C THR A 27 -19.37 6.44 -26.54
N GLU A 28 -20.37 5.57 -26.69
CA GLU A 28 -20.42 4.43 -27.61
C GLU A 28 -19.90 4.77 -29.03
N GLY A 29 -18.88 4.05 -29.49
CA GLY A 29 -18.20 4.30 -30.77
C GLY A 29 -17.19 5.46 -30.78
N GLY A 30 -16.82 5.96 -29.60
CA GLY A 30 -15.77 6.97 -29.40
C GLY A 30 -14.35 6.41 -29.49
N GLU A 31 -13.36 7.21 -29.06
CA GLU A 31 -11.97 6.74 -28.95
C GLU A 31 -11.84 5.78 -27.76
N GLU A 32 -11.31 4.58 -27.97
CA GLU A 32 -11.29 3.56 -26.91
C GLU A 32 -10.44 3.98 -25.69
N PHE A 33 -10.83 3.48 -24.51
CA PHE A 33 -10.07 3.59 -23.27
C PHE A 33 -10.24 2.31 -22.45
N VAL A 34 -9.18 1.90 -21.75
CA VAL A 34 -9.21 0.69 -20.94
C VAL A 34 -8.96 1.05 -19.48
N PHE A 35 -10.00 0.85 -18.68
CA PHE A 35 -9.96 1.03 -17.22
C PHE A 35 -10.11 -0.33 -16.53
N TYR A 36 -9.16 -0.67 -15.67
CA TYR A 36 -9.26 -1.81 -14.75
C TYR A 36 -9.54 -1.32 -13.33
N ASP A 37 -10.58 -1.87 -12.68
CA ASP A 37 -10.90 -1.59 -11.28
C ASP A 37 -10.28 -2.67 -10.38
N GLY A 38 -9.15 -2.39 -9.72
CA GLY A 38 -8.56 -3.35 -8.80
C GLY A 38 -9.57 -3.76 -7.70
N PRO A 39 -9.80 -5.07 -7.49
CA PRO A 39 -10.91 -5.57 -6.70
C PRO A 39 -10.64 -5.49 -5.19
N PRO A 40 -11.48 -4.81 -4.38
CA PRO A 40 -11.37 -4.87 -2.93
C PRO A 40 -11.92 -6.19 -2.37
N PHE A 41 -11.24 -6.69 -1.32
CA PHE A 41 -11.70 -7.80 -0.49
C PHE A 41 -13.10 -7.57 0.10
N ALA A 42 -14.07 -8.45 -0.16
CA ALA A 42 -15.41 -8.45 0.43
C ALA A 42 -15.44 -8.93 1.90
N THR A 43 -14.63 -8.30 2.76
CA THR A 43 -14.29 -8.78 4.13
C THR A 43 -14.65 -7.78 5.24
N GLY A 44 -15.32 -6.68 4.91
CA GLY A 44 -15.67 -5.65 5.88
C GLY A 44 -16.11 -4.34 5.23
N LEU A 45 -16.70 -3.45 6.03
CA LEU A 45 -17.18 -2.13 5.57
C LEU A 45 -16.06 -1.25 4.96
N PRO A 46 -16.38 -0.36 4.03
CA PRO A 46 -15.40 0.51 3.40
C PRO A 46 -14.93 1.65 4.32
N HIS A 47 -13.62 1.88 4.37
CA HIS A 47 -12.98 3.03 5.03
C HIS A 47 -12.42 4.03 4.01
N TYR A 48 -11.91 5.16 4.49
CA TYR A 48 -11.45 6.30 3.67
C TYR A 48 -10.42 5.96 2.58
N VAL A 49 -9.68 4.86 2.72
CA VAL A 49 -8.76 4.33 1.71
C VAL A 49 -9.52 3.95 0.43
N HIS A 50 -10.55 3.10 0.55
CA HIS A 50 -11.35 2.69 -0.60
C HIS A 50 -12.18 3.85 -1.16
N ILE A 51 -12.59 4.80 -0.31
CA ILE A 51 -13.25 6.03 -0.77
C ILE A 51 -12.29 6.88 -1.60
N LEU A 52 -11.03 7.04 -1.19
CA LEU A 52 -10.00 7.73 -1.97
C LEU A 52 -9.72 7.02 -3.30
N ALA A 53 -9.40 5.73 -3.30
CA ALA A 53 -9.13 4.97 -4.52
C ALA A 53 -10.34 5.00 -5.47
N GLY A 54 -11.55 4.72 -4.96
CA GLY A 54 -12.79 4.81 -5.72
C GLY A 54 -13.07 6.22 -6.26
N THR A 55 -12.67 7.28 -5.53
CA THR A 55 -12.76 8.67 -5.99
C THR A 55 -11.78 8.98 -7.12
N ILE A 56 -10.50 8.56 -7.02
CA ILE A 56 -9.51 8.74 -8.09
C ILE A 56 -9.99 8.04 -9.37
N LYS A 57 -10.43 6.79 -9.24
CA LYS A 57 -10.99 6.00 -10.34
C LYS A 57 -12.21 6.68 -10.99
N ASP A 58 -13.13 7.23 -10.19
CA ASP A 58 -14.31 7.96 -10.66
C ASP A 58 -13.97 9.31 -11.33
N VAL A 59 -12.99 10.06 -10.81
CA VAL A 59 -12.52 11.33 -11.39
C VAL A 59 -11.92 11.09 -12.78
N VAL A 60 -10.98 10.16 -12.91
CA VAL A 60 -10.30 9.88 -14.19
C VAL A 60 -11.30 9.38 -15.22
N THR A 61 -12.18 8.46 -14.85
CA THR A 61 -13.17 7.91 -15.78
C THR A 61 -14.24 8.92 -16.19
N ARG A 62 -14.73 9.79 -15.30
CA ARG A 62 -15.62 10.91 -15.69
C ARG A 62 -14.95 11.86 -16.67
N HIS A 63 -13.69 12.24 -16.42
CA HIS A 63 -12.91 13.08 -17.35
C HIS A 63 -12.78 12.44 -18.74
N GLN A 64 -12.51 11.13 -18.84
CA GLN A 64 -12.46 10.44 -20.14
C GLN A 64 -13.84 10.32 -20.81
N SER A 65 -14.91 10.11 -20.03
CA SER A 65 -16.30 10.09 -20.54
C SER A 65 -16.67 11.45 -21.18
N MET A 66 -16.36 12.54 -20.48
CA MET A 66 -16.54 13.92 -20.97
C MET A 66 -15.62 14.26 -22.17
N ARG A 67 -14.55 13.48 -22.40
CA ARG A 67 -13.72 13.56 -23.61
C ARG A 67 -14.23 12.73 -24.79
N ARG A 68 -15.39 12.06 -24.67
CA ARG A 68 -15.97 11.14 -25.67
C ARG A 68 -15.13 9.89 -25.91
N ARG A 69 -14.52 9.34 -24.85
CA ARG A 69 -13.90 8.02 -24.91
C ARG A 69 -14.90 6.91 -24.59
N ASP A 70 -14.86 5.83 -25.36
CA ASP A 70 -15.69 4.65 -25.14
C ASP A 70 -14.97 3.64 -24.24
N PHE A 71 -15.61 3.21 -23.16
CA PHE A 71 -15.06 2.24 -22.20
C PHE A 71 -16.09 1.74 -21.19
N SER A 72 -15.93 0.50 -20.75
CA SER A 72 -16.76 -0.07 -19.68
C SER A 72 -16.23 0.29 -18.28
N ARG A 73 -17.14 0.35 -17.30
CA ARG A 73 -16.84 0.59 -15.89
C ARG A 73 -17.48 -0.52 -15.05
N ARG A 74 -16.80 -1.67 -14.95
CA ARG A 74 -17.26 -2.84 -14.16
C ARG A 74 -16.61 -2.84 -12.78
N PHE A 75 -17.38 -3.03 -11.71
CA PHE A 75 -16.82 -3.15 -10.36
C PHE A 75 -16.19 -4.54 -10.20
N GLY A 76 -14.91 -4.58 -9.85
CA GLY A 76 -14.24 -5.82 -9.48
C GLY A 76 -14.49 -6.17 -8.02
N TRP A 77 -14.81 -7.42 -7.72
CA TRP A 77 -14.81 -7.93 -6.35
C TRP A 77 -13.68 -8.89 -6.12
N ASP A 78 -13.22 -8.95 -4.87
CA ASP A 78 -12.55 -10.14 -4.38
C ASP A 78 -13.40 -10.85 -3.31
N CYS A 79 -13.31 -12.18 -3.31
CA CYS A 79 -14.22 -13.09 -2.63
C CYS A 79 -13.51 -14.31 -1.99
N HIS A 80 -12.19 -14.46 -2.11
CA HIS A 80 -11.51 -15.71 -1.80
C HIS A 80 -10.34 -15.56 -0.81
N GLY A 81 -10.09 -16.60 0.01
CA GLY A 81 -8.81 -16.79 0.68
C GLY A 81 -8.68 -16.29 2.11
N LEU A 82 -7.45 -16.30 2.64
CA LEU A 82 -7.12 -15.97 4.04
C LEU A 82 -7.86 -14.74 4.62
N PRO A 83 -8.09 -13.64 3.87
CA PRO A 83 -8.84 -12.49 4.41
C PRO A 83 -10.34 -12.71 4.61
N VAL A 84 -10.97 -13.62 3.87
CA VAL A 84 -12.39 -14.00 4.07
C VAL A 84 -12.52 -15.19 5.02
N GLU A 85 -11.55 -16.12 4.97
CA GLU A 85 -11.42 -17.25 5.90
C GLU A 85 -11.21 -16.75 7.34
N PHE A 86 -10.42 -15.70 7.55
CA PHE A 86 -10.23 -15.08 8.87
C PHE A 86 -11.52 -14.51 9.50
N GLU A 87 -12.48 -14.04 8.71
CA GLU A 87 -13.77 -13.58 9.25
C GLU A 87 -14.65 -14.76 9.74
N ILE A 88 -14.29 -16.01 9.39
CA ILE A 88 -14.87 -17.25 9.95
C ILE A 88 -14.17 -17.65 11.26
N ASP A 89 -12.92 -17.28 11.49
CA ASP A 89 -12.24 -17.55 12.77
C ASP A 89 -12.98 -16.89 13.94
N ALA A 90 -13.62 -15.73 13.68
CA ALA A 90 -14.52 -15.04 14.61
C ALA A 90 -15.80 -15.85 14.97
N LEU A 91 -16.14 -16.87 14.20
CA LEU A 91 -17.22 -17.83 14.48
C LEU A 91 -16.77 -19.04 15.32
N GLY A 92 -15.48 -19.08 15.73
CA GLY A 92 -14.94 -20.06 16.68
C GLY A 92 -14.21 -21.25 16.04
N ILE A 93 -14.05 -21.28 14.72
CA ILE A 93 -13.18 -22.24 14.03
C ILE A 93 -11.74 -21.71 14.16
N THR A 94 -10.86 -22.48 14.78
CA THR A 94 -9.50 -22.01 15.15
C THR A 94 -8.39 -22.97 14.71
N ASN A 95 -8.75 -24.08 14.06
CA ASN A 95 -7.80 -25.06 13.55
C ASN A 95 -8.36 -25.87 12.38
N ARG A 96 -7.45 -26.38 11.55
CA ARG A 96 -7.76 -27.17 10.33
C ARG A 96 -8.59 -28.42 10.64
N ARG A 97 -8.48 -28.98 11.85
CA ARG A 97 -9.30 -30.11 12.30
C ARG A 97 -10.77 -29.72 12.44
N GLN A 98 -11.09 -28.62 13.14
CA GLN A 98 -12.46 -28.09 13.23
C GLN A 98 -13.06 -27.74 11.85
N MET A 99 -12.26 -27.26 10.91
CA MET A 99 -12.68 -27.05 9.51
C MET A 99 -13.09 -28.37 8.84
N PHE A 100 -12.28 -29.43 8.96
CA PHE A 100 -12.64 -30.76 8.44
C PHE A 100 -13.85 -31.38 9.17
N ASP A 101 -13.93 -31.22 10.49
CA ASP A 101 -15.04 -31.72 11.32
C ASP A 101 -16.38 -31.04 10.96
N LEU A 102 -16.37 -29.78 10.51
CA LEU A 102 -17.54 -29.05 10.00
C LEU A 102 -17.97 -29.55 8.60
N GLY A 103 -17.00 -29.81 7.72
CA GLY A 103 -17.18 -30.05 6.30
C GLY A 103 -16.78 -28.85 5.43
N ILE A 104 -15.98 -29.12 4.39
CA ILE A 104 -15.44 -28.10 3.47
C ILE A 104 -16.57 -27.40 2.70
N ASP A 105 -17.64 -28.13 2.39
CA ASP A 105 -18.87 -27.63 1.78
C ASP A 105 -19.50 -26.47 2.58
N LYS A 106 -19.69 -26.69 3.89
CA LYS A 106 -20.31 -25.71 4.79
C LYS A 106 -19.35 -24.55 5.10
N TYR A 107 -18.05 -24.83 5.18
CA TYR A 107 -17.03 -23.81 5.36
C TYR A 107 -17.02 -22.83 4.17
N ASN A 108 -16.97 -23.35 2.93
CA ASN A 108 -16.96 -22.53 1.71
C ASN A 108 -18.28 -21.75 1.51
N GLU A 109 -19.44 -22.34 1.81
CA GLU A 109 -20.71 -21.61 1.78
C GLU A 109 -20.78 -20.51 2.85
N THR A 110 -20.14 -20.74 4.01
CA THR A 110 -19.99 -19.69 5.03
C THR A 110 -19.13 -18.53 4.50
N CYS A 111 -18.01 -18.81 3.82
CA CYS A 111 -17.20 -17.78 3.14
C CYS A 111 -18.06 -16.95 2.17
N ARG A 112 -18.80 -17.64 1.28
CA ARG A 112 -19.69 -17.03 0.28
C ARG A 112 -20.77 -16.15 0.92
N SER A 113 -21.31 -16.53 2.07
CA SER A 113 -22.33 -15.75 2.79
C SER A 113 -21.77 -14.41 3.30
N ILE A 114 -20.52 -14.40 3.79
CA ILE A 114 -19.81 -13.21 4.29
C ILE A 114 -19.53 -12.24 3.13
N VAL A 115 -19.00 -12.76 2.01
CA VAL A 115 -18.82 -12.00 0.75
C VAL A 115 -20.13 -11.32 0.35
N THR A 116 -21.20 -12.11 0.21
CA THR A 116 -22.50 -11.65 -0.32
C THR A 116 -23.10 -10.54 0.54
N LYS A 117 -22.96 -10.62 1.87
CA LYS A 117 -23.33 -9.55 2.79
C LYS A 117 -22.57 -8.25 2.48
N TYR A 118 -21.23 -8.30 2.50
CA TYR A 118 -20.42 -7.09 2.37
C TYR A 118 -20.54 -6.44 0.98
N VAL A 119 -20.77 -7.21 -0.08
CA VAL A 119 -21.08 -6.68 -1.42
C VAL A 119 -22.23 -5.67 -1.40
N SER A 120 -23.33 -6.00 -0.69
CA SER A 120 -24.52 -5.14 -0.60
C SER A 120 -24.31 -3.87 0.24
N GLU A 121 -23.56 -3.98 1.33
CA GLU A 121 -23.19 -2.84 2.18
C GLU A 121 -22.29 -1.86 1.40
N TRP A 122 -21.39 -2.38 0.57
CA TRP A 122 -20.52 -1.58 -0.28
C TRP A 122 -21.25 -0.93 -1.46
N GLU A 123 -22.14 -1.62 -2.19
CA GLU A 123 -22.90 -0.96 -3.27
C GLU A 123 -23.61 0.28 -2.73
N THR A 124 -24.18 0.18 -1.52
CA THR A 124 -24.83 1.29 -0.82
C THR A 124 -23.87 2.47 -0.58
N VAL A 125 -22.69 2.23 0.01
CA VAL A 125 -21.74 3.31 0.35
C VAL A 125 -21.02 3.88 -0.87
N VAL A 126 -20.70 3.05 -1.87
CA VAL A 126 -20.05 3.47 -3.13
C VAL A 126 -21.01 4.26 -4.01
N THR A 127 -22.28 3.85 -4.08
CA THR A 127 -23.35 4.64 -4.72
C THR A 127 -23.51 5.98 -3.99
N ARG A 128 -23.49 5.99 -2.66
CA ARG A 128 -23.64 7.20 -1.84
C ARG A 128 -22.42 8.14 -1.89
N SER A 129 -21.21 7.65 -2.19
CA SER A 129 -20.03 8.49 -2.46
C SER A 129 -19.98 9.05 -3.89
N GLY A 130 -21.00 8.77 -4.70
CA GLY A 130 -21.15 9.30 -6.06
C GLY A 130 -20.26 8.62 -7.10
N ARG A 131 -19.70 7.42 -6.83
CA ARG A 131 -18.93 6.67 -7.82
C ARG A 131 -19.87 6.03 -8.86
N ARG A 132 -19.69 6.35 -10.14
CA ARG A 132 -20.45 5.78 -11.28
C ARG A 132 -19.76 4.52 -11.80
N ILE A 133 -20.24 3.35 -11.39
CA ILE A 133 -19.69 2.05 -11.77
C ILE A 133 -20.77 0.95 -11.78
N ASP A 134 -20.60 -0.05 -12.64
CA ASP A 134 -21.53 -1.16 -12.81
C ASP A 134 -21.25 -2.29 -11.81
N PHE A 135 -22.16 -2.44 -10.84
CA PHE A 135 -22.19 -3.56 -9.90
C PHE A 135 -22.93 -4.80 -10.42
N LYS A 136 -23.76 -4.68 -11.45
CA LYS A 136 -24.54 -5.80 -12.02
C LYS A 136 -23.66 -6.66 -12.91
N ASN A 137 -22.89 -6.03 -13.80
CA ASN A 137 -21.91 -6.67 -14.67
C ASN A 137 -20.50 -6.64 -14.06
N GLY A 138 -20.41 -6.61 -12.72
CA GLY A 138 -19.17 -6.71 -11.97
C GLY A 138 -18.71 -8.17 -11.83
N TYR A 139 -17.40 -8.39 -11.89
CA TYR A 139 -16.78 -9.72 -11.88
C TYR A 139 -16.29 -10.11 -10.48
N LYS A 140 -16.15 -11.42 -10.23
CA LYS A 140 -15.66 -11.98 -8.96
C LYS A 140 -14.79 -13.22 -9.25
N PRO A 141 -13.68 -13.43 -8.53
CA PRO A 141 -12.91 -14.68 -8.60
C PRO A 141 -13.73 -15.95 -8.34
N MET A 142 -14.84 -15.87 -7.59
CA MET A 142 -15.75 -17.00 -7.37
C MET A 142 -16.72 -17.31 -8.53
N ASP A 143 -16.73 -16.50 -9.59
CA ASP A 143 -17.55 -16.75 -10.78
C ASP A 143 -16.88 -17.83 -11.66
N LEU A 144 -17.63 -18.82 -12.16
CA LEU A 144 -17.09 -20.02 -12.83
C LEU A 144 -16.15 -19.70 -14.00
N ASN A 145 -16.59 -18.78 -14.88
CA ASN A 145 -15.85 -18.33 -16.06
C ASN A 145 -14.49 -17.69 -15.67
N PHE A 146 -14.44 -16.96 -14.55
CA PHE A 146 -13.21 -16.32 -14.06
C PHE A 146 -12.19 -17.39 -13.64
N MET A 147 -12.63 -18.38 -12.87
CA MET A 147 -11.78 -19.51 -12.45
C MET A 147 -11.30 -20.37 -13.62
N GLU A 148 -12.09 -20.51 -14.68
CA GLU A 148 -11.68 -21.25 -15.87
C GLU A 148 -10.54 -20.53 -16.61
N SER A 149 -10.65 -19.21 -16.79
CA SER A 149 -9.55 -18.37 -17.30
C SER A 149 -8.30 -18.44 -16.41
N VAL A 150 -8.43 -18.41 -15.08
CA VAL A 150 -7.30 -18.60 -14.14
C VAL A 150 -6.60 -19.94 -14.36
N ARG A 151 -7.37 -21.04 -14.50
CA ARG A 151 -6.82 -22.37 -14.78
C ARG A 151 -6.10 -22.42 -16.13
N TRP A 152 -6.61 -21.70 -17.14
CA TRP A 152 -5.91 -21.53 -18.42
C TRP A 152 -4.59 -20.74 -18.26
N VAL A 153 -4.56 -19.63 -17.52
CA VAL A 153 -3.31 -18.89 -17.24
C VAL A 153 -2.29 -19.80 -16.56
N PHE A 154 -2.70 -20.62 -15.60
CA PHE A 154 -1.80 -21.60 -14.98
C PHE A 154 -1.32 -22.69 -15.95
N ALA A 155 -2.20 -23.21 -16.82
CA ALA A 155 -1.80 -24.14 -17.88
C ALA A 155 -0.76 -23.53 -18.82
N GLN A 156 -0.90 -22.24 -19.17
CA GLN A 156 0.11 -21.51 -19.94
C GLN A 156 1.46 -21.37 -19.22
N PHE A 157 1.47 -21.24 -17.89
CA PHE A 157 2.72 -21.24 -17.11
C PHE A 157 3.34 -22.65 -17.04
N TRP A 158 2.51 -23.70 -17.00
CA TRP A 158 2.95 -25.09 -17.04
C TRP A 158 3.60 -25.44 -18.38
N GLU A 159 2.93 -25.15 -19.50
CA GLU A 159 3.42 -25.40 -20.87
C GLU A 159 4.75 -24.67 -21.17
N LYS A 160 5.00 -23.52 -20.54
CA LYS A 160 6.21 -22.70 -20.71
C LYS A 160 7.35 -23.10 -19.75
N ASP A 161 7.22 -24.23 -19.05
CA ASP A 161 8.13 -24.70 -18.00
C ASP A 161 8.45 -23.59 -16.96
N LEU A 162 7.43 -22.80 -16.58
CA LEU A 162 7.53 -21.79 -15.54
C LEU A 162 7.09 -22.32 -14.16
N VAL A 163 6.36 -23.43 -14.10
CA VAL A 163 5.93 -24.07 -12.84
C VAL A 163 6.90 -25.18 -12.44
N TYR A 164 7.12 -25.38 -11.14
CA TYR A 164 7.76 -26.57 -10.58
C TYR A 164 7.27 -26.83 -9.14
N LYS A 165 7.24 -28.10 -8.72
CA LYS A 165 7.15 -28.43 -7.29
C LYS A 165 8.56 -28.40 -6.70
N GLY A 166 8.71 -27.76 -5.56
CA GLY A 166 9.99 -27.67 -4.84
C GLY A 166 9.80 -27.87 -3.35
N PHE A 167 10.91 -28.16 -2.68
CA PHE A 167 11.01 -28.11 -1.22
C PHE A 167 11.92 -26.93 -0.89
N LYS A 168 11.42 -25.95 -0.15
CA LYS A 168 12.17 -24.74 0.22
C LYS A 168 11.83 -24.33 1.65
N VAL A 169 12.78 -23.66 2.31
CA VAL A 169 12.48 -22.93 3.54
C VAL A 169 11.62 -21.72 3.17
N MET A 170 10.36 -21.74 3.61
CA MET A 170 9.40 -20.67 3.38
C MET A 170 8.99 -20.02 4.71
N PRO A 171 8.60 -18.73 4.69
CA PRO A 171 7.82 -18.16 5.78
C PRO A 171 6.50 -18.94 5.91
N TYR A 172 6.13 -19.29 7.14
CA TYR A 172 4.97 -20.10 7.47
C TYR A 172 4.23 -19.48 8.67
N SER A 173 2.91 -19.35 8.54
CA SER A 173 2.05 -18.84 9.61
C SER A 173 1.53 -20.01 10.44
N THR A 174 1.88 -20.06 11.73
CA THR A 174 1.33 -21.07 12.66
C THR A 174 -0.14 -20.81 12.97
N GLY A 175 -0.60 -19.56 12.85
CA GLY A 175 -2.01 -19.19 12.96
C GLY A 175 -2.84 -19.65 11.76
N CYS A 176 -2.40 -19.31 10.55
CA CYS A 176 -3.11 -19.65 9.31
C CYS A 176 -2.80 -21.06 8.77
N LYS A 177 -1.84 -21.77 9.39
CA LYS A 177 -1.44 -23.15 9.07
C LYS A 177 -1.11 -23.32 7.58
N THR A 178 -0.34 -22.38 7.03
CA THR A 178 0.09 -22.35 5.63
C THR A 178 1.43 -21.64 5.47
N ALA A 179 2.16 -22.00 4.41
CA ALA A 179 3.22 -21.17 3.87
C ALA A 179 2.62 -19.84 3.39
N LEU A 180 3.38 -18.76 3.57
CA LEU A 180 3.11 -17.45 2.98
C LEU A 180 4.11 -17.18 1.86
N SER A 181 3.84 -16.16 1.05
CA SER A 181 4.81 -15.66 0.08
C SER A 181 5.95 -14.86 0.76
N ASN A 182 7.03 -14.61 0.00
CA ASN A 182 8.10 -13.72 0.46
C ASN A 182 7.65 -12.26 0.63
N PHE A 183 6.63 -11.80 -0.11
CA PHE A 183 6.09 -10.43 0.06
C PHE A 183 5.08 -10.36 1.20
N GLU A 184 4.28 -11.40 1.44
CA GLU A 184 3.37 -11.46 2.59
C GLU A 184 4.12 -11.43 3.93
N ALA A 185 5.30 -12.06 3.97
CA ALA A 185 6.19 -12.06 5.13
C ALA A 185 6.72 -10.66 5.49
N THR A 186 6.80 -9.73 4.52
CA THR A 186 7.29 -8.37 4.77
C THR A 186 6.20 -7.36 5.09
N LEU A 187 4.91 -7.69 4.89
CA LEU A 187 3.77 -6.81 5.19
C LEU A 187 3.66 -6.39 6.67
N LYS A 188 4.26 -7.16 7.61
CA LYS A 188 4.14 -6.92 9.05
C LYS A 188 5.36 -7.37 9.84
N TYR A 189 6.32 -6.46 9.96
CA TYR A 189 7.37 -6.56 10.99
C TYR A 189 6.91 -5.91 12.30
N MET A 190 7.36 -6.46 13.43
CA MET A 190 7.20 -5.86 14.75
C MET A 190 8.50 -5.97 15.55
N THR A 191 8.86 -4.91 16.27
CA THR A 191 9.93 -4.98 17.27
C THR A 191 9.47 -5.85 18.44
N VAL A 192 10.20 -6.91 18.76
CA VAL A 192 9.88 -7.83 19.86
C VAL A 192 11.11 -8.16 20.70
N PRO A 193 10.95 -8.34 22.03
CA PRO A 193 11.99 -8.88 22.89
C PRO A 193 12.03 -10.41 22.75
N ASP A 194 13.05 -10.93 22.05
CA ASP A 194 13.33 -12.36 21.97
C ASP A 194 14.45 -12.77 22.94
N LEU A 195 14.53 -14.07 23.23
CA LEU A 195 15.63 -14.65 24.03
C LEU A 195 16.86 -14.87 23.15
N ALA A 196 17.99 -14.31 23.57
CA ALA A 196 19.27 -14.46 22.88
C ALA A 196 20.19 -15.36 23.72
N VAL A 197 20.73 -16.43 23.11
CA VAL A 197 21.60 -17.40 23.80
C VAL A 197 22.86 -17.70 23.00
N MET A 198 23.94 -17.99 23.72
CA MET A 198 25.16 -18.58 23.17
C MET A 198 25.33 -19.97 23.76
N VAL A 199 25.54 -20.97 22.91
CA VAL A 199 25.66 -22.38 23.33
C VAL A 199 26.91 -22.99 22.72
N SER A 200 27.60 -23.80 23.53
CA SER A 200 28.86 -24.45 23.17
C SER A 200 28.64 -25.85 22.57
N PHE A 201 29.41 -26.16 21.53
CA PHE A 201 29.38 -27.41 20.79
C PHE A 201 30.78 -28.06 20.85
N PRO A 202 31.04 -29.01 21.77
CA PRO A 202 32.36 -29.59 21.98
C PRO A 202 32.89 -30.40 20.80
N ASP A 203 34.15 -30.15 20.43
CA ASP A 203 34.93 -30.95 19.48
C ASP A 203 35.75 -32.05 20.19
N ALA A 204 36.54 -32.81 19.42
CA ALA A 204 37.38 -33.89 19.94
C ALA A 204 38.63 -33.42 20.72
N ASP A 205 39.03 -32.15 20.57
CA ASP A 205 40.26 -31.57 21.14
C ASP A 205 39.99 -30.87 22.49
N ASN A 206 38.81 -31.09 23.09
CA ASN A 206 38.30 -30.37 24.26
C ASN A 206 38.21 -28.84 24.08
N SER A 207 38.06 -28.36 22.84
CA SER A 207 37.45 -27.05 22.59
C SER A 207 35.96 -27.19 22.28
N ALA A 208 35.26 -26.07 22.21
CA ALA A 208 33.88 -26.00 21.76
C ALA A 208 33.65 -24.77 20.90
N LEU A 209 33.01 -24.93 19.75
CA LEU A 209 32.54 -23.82 18.94
C LEU A 209 31.34 -23.18 19.64
N VAL A 210 31.24 -21.84 19.65
CA VAL A 210 30.16 -21.13 20.34
C VAL A 210 29.22 -20.51 19.32
N ALA A 211 28.06 -21.11 19.10
CA ALA A 211 27.05 -20.57 18.20
C ALA A 211 26.03 -19.69 18.95
N TRP A 212 25.54 -18.65 18.28
CA TRP A 212 24.51 -17.73 18.81
C TRP A 212 23.15 -17.97 18.15
N ALA A 213 22.07 -17.90 18.93
CA ALA A 213 20.69 -18.05 18.45
C ALA A 213 19.70 -17.11 19.15
N THR A 214 18.74 -16.59 18.39
CA THR A 214 17.55 -15.84 18.87
C THR A 214 16.27 -16.68 18.86
N THR A 215 16.37 -17.95 18.45
CA THR A 215 15.27 -18.92 18.38
C THR A 215 15.70 -20.25 19.02
N PRO A 216 15.75 -20.35 20.37
CA PRO A 216 16.25 -21.55 21.05
C PRO A 216 15.63 -22.88 20.57
N TRP A 217 14.36 -22.89 20.18
CA TRP A 217 13.69 -24.04 19.58
C TRP A 217 14.37 -24.61 18.31
N THR A 218 15.11 -23.81 17.53
CA THR A 218 15.84 -24.30 16.35
C THR A 218 17.14 -25.03 16.70
N LEU A 219 17.60 -24.99 17.96
CA LEU A 219 18.76 -25.78 18.43
C LEU A 219 18.45 -27.28 18.45
N LEU A 220 17.17 -27.66 18.56
CA LEU A 220 16.70 -29.05 18.49
C LEU A 220 16.89 -29.66 17.08
N SER A 221 16.94 -28.82 16.04
CA SER A 221 17.19 -29.17 14.64
C SER A 221 18.63 -28.90 14.16
N ASN A 222 19.59 -28.71 15.08
CA ASN A 222 21.01 -28.57 14.73
C ASN A 222 21.53 -29.84 14.01
N LEU A 223 22.10 -29.67 12.81
CA LEU A 223 22.76 -30.74 12.04
C LEU A 223 24.21 -30.40 11.62
N ALA A 224 24.55 -29.12 11.52
CA ALA A 224 25.86 -28.64 11.11
C ALA A 224 26.11 -27.25 11.71
N LEU A 225 27.37 -26.89 11.95
CA LEU A 225 27.77 -25.52 12.28
C LEU A 225 28.34 -24.87 11.03
N CYS A 226 27.89 -23.67 10.67
CA CYS A 226 28.45 -22.93 9.55
C CYS A 226 29.44 -21.86 10.03
N VAL A 227 30.65 -21.90 9.47
CA VAL A 227 31.70 -20.87 9.58
C VAL A 227 31.86 -20.13 8.26
N ASN A 228 32.64 -19.06 8.22
CA ASN A 228 33.14 -18.46 6.99
C ASN A 228 34.61 -18.86 6.78
N ALA A 229 34.92 -19.50 5.65
CA ALA A 229 36.28 -19.98 5.36
C ALA A 229 37.34 -18.85 5.31
N ASN A 230 36.91 -17.62 5.01
CA ASN A 230 37.77 -16.44 4.86
C ASN A 230 38.00 -15.66 6.16
N LEU A 231 37.27 -15.97 7.24
CA LEU A 231 37.45 -15.30 8.54
C LEU A 231 38.52 -16.00 9.40
N THR A 232 39.15 -15.22 10.27
CA THR A 232 40.01 -15.73 11.36
C THR A 232 39.16 -16.00 12.59
N TYR A 233 39.35 -17.18 13.18
CA TYR A 233 38.73 -17.62 14.42
C TYR A 233 39.79 -17.65 15.53
N ALA A 234 39.38 -17.37 16.75
CA ALA A 234 40.22 -17.32 17.93
C ALA A 234 39.83 -18.45 18.89
N LYS A 235 40.80 -19.30 19.25
CA LYS A 235 40.67 -20.33 20.29
C LYS A 235 41.07 -19.68 21.62
N VAL A 236 40.08 -19.36 22.45
CA VAL A 236 40.24 -18.65 23.73
C VAL A 236 39.82 -19.51 24.90
N LYS A 237 40.45 -19.31 26.05
CA LYS A 237 40.20 -20.09 27.26
C LYS A 237 39.62 -19.19 28.35
N ASP A 238 38.47 -19.58 28.87
CA ASP A 238 37.84 -18.94 30.02
C ASP A 238 38.63 -19.32 31.28
N LYS A 239 39.17 -18.34 32.00
CA LYS A 239 40.05 -18.59 33.16
C LYS A 239 39.31 -19.18 34.37
N SER A 240 37.97 -19.16 34.36
CA SER A 240 37.13 -19.48 35.52
C SER A 240 36.53 -20.88 35.50
N ASN A 241 36.08 -21.37 34.33
CA ASN A 241 35.64 -22.76 34.14
C ASN A 241 36.68 -23.61 33.39
N ARG A 242 37.75 -22.99 32.86
CA ARG A 242 38.82 -23.59 32.04
C ARG A 242 38.37 -24.16 30.69
N ALA A 243 37.13 -23.90 30.28
CA ALA A 243 36.64 -24.26 28.95
C ALA A 243 37.39 -23.48 27.87
N ILE A 244 37.53 -24.09 26.69
CA ILE A 244 38.19 -23.50 25.54
C ILE A 244 37.14 -23.27 24.44
N TYR A 245 36.86 -22.02 24.14
CA TYR A 245 35.87 -21.60 23.14
C TYR A 245 36.55 -21.25 21.82
N VAL A 246 35.89 -21.60 20.71
CA VAL A 246 36.21 -21.11 19.36
C VAL A 246 35.09 -20.15 18.94
N ILE A 247 35.49 -18.99 18.45
CA ILE A 247 34.65 -17.86 18.04
C ILE A 247 35.37 -17.05 16.96
N ALA A 248 34.68 -16.34 16.07
CA ALA A 248 35.36 -15.44 15.14
C ALA A 248 36.11 -14.32 15.88
N GLU A 249 37.31 -13.96 15.42
CA GLU A 249 38.21 -13.02 16.11
C GLU A 249 37.56 -11.63 16.28
N SER A 250 36.89 -11.15 15.24
CA SER A 250 36.10 -9.90 15.24
C SER A 250 34.91 -9.91 16.21
N ARG A 251 34.54 -11.06 16.77
CA ARG A 251 33.40 -11.24 17.69
C ARG A 251 33.82 -11.52 19.14
N LEU A 252 35.12 -11.49 19.46
CA LEU A 252 35.65 -11.79 20.81
C LEU A 252 34.97 -11.00 21.93
N GLY A 253 34.68 -9.71 21.70
CA GLY A 253 33.97 -8.83 22.65
C GLY A 253 32.48 -9.15 22.85
N GLN A 254 31.95 -10.23 22.28
CA GLN A 254 30.60 -10.75 22.53
C GLN A 254 30.59 -11.84 23.62
N LEU A 255 31.75 -12.40 23.98
CA LEU A 255 31.84 -13.36 25.09
C LEU A 255 31.51 -12.67 26.43
N PRO A 256 30.84 -13.37 27.37
CA PRO A 256 30.41 -12.77 28.62
C PRO A 256 31.61 -12.40 29.52
N VAL A 257 31.78 -11.10 29.76
CA VAL A 257 32.74 -10.55 30.72
C VAL A 257 32.15 -10.61 32.14
N LYS A 258 32.95 -11.00 33.14
CA LYS A 258 32.47 -11.06 34.53
C LYS A 258 32.48 -9.67 35.17
N ALA A 259 31.31 -9.22 35.64
CA ALA A 259 31.19 -8.00 36.42
C ALA A 259 32.00 -8.09 37.72
N LYS A 260 32.80 -7.05 38.02
CA LYS A 260 33.64 -7.00 39.23
C LYS A 260 32.76 -6.97 40.48
N ALA A 261 33.10 -7.80 41.46
CA ALA A 261 32.33 -7.98 42.69
C ALA A 261 32.51 -6.82 43.68
N SER A 262 31.97 -5.63 43.36
CA SER A 262 31.90 -4.50 44.28
C SER A 262 30.54 -3.78 44.18
N GLY A 263 29.76 -3.85 45.26
CA GLY A 263 28.40 -3.31 45.32
C GLY A 263 28.34 -1.79 45.43
N LYS A 264 28.53 -1.06 44.32
CA LYS A 264 28.18 0.36 44.19
C LYS A 264 27.58 0.67 42.82
N LYS A 265 26.38 1.27 42.79
CA LYS A 265 25.78 1.82 41.58
C LYS A 265 26.69 2.92 41.01
N GLN A 266 27.16 2.78 39.77
CA GLN A 266 27.80 3.87 39.05
C GLN A 266 26.77 4.62 38.20
N THR A 267 26.65 5.93 38.46
CA THR A 267 26.15 6.89 37.47
C THR A 267 27.22 7.14 36.40
N PRO A 268 26.84 7.54 35.17
CA PRO A 268 27.79 7.65 34.06
C PRO A 268 28.69 8.88 34.19
N SER A 269 29.91 8.68 34.73
CA SER A 269 30.97 9.70 34.79
C SER A 269 32.18 9.30 33.95
N LYS A 270 32.61 10.17 33.02
CA LYS A 270 33.79 9.97 32.16
C LYS A 270 35.08 9.84 32.99
N ARG A 271 35.81 8.72 32.87
CA ARG A 271 37.25 8.66 32.46
C ARG A 271 37.89 7.27 32.59
N SER A 272 38.79 7.00 31.64
CA SER A 272 40.00 6.15 31.70
C SER A 272 39.92 4.72 32.28
N ASN A 273 40.11 3.72 31.42
CA ASN A 273 40.86 2.48 31.70
C ASN A 273 41.15 1.71 30.39
N ASP A 274 41.76 2.37 29.41
CA ASP A 274 41.87 1.89 28.03
C ASP A 274 43.02 0.86 27.79
N GLU A 275 43.68 0.38 28.84
CA GLU A 275 44.71 -0.66 28.76
C GLU A 275 44.16 -2.10 28.86
N ALA A 276 42.92 -2.27 29.33
CA ALA A 276 42.34 -3.60 29.58
C ALA A 276 41.79 -4.30 28.32
N VAL A 277 41.45 -3.54 27.27
CA VAL A 277 40.81 -4.04 26.04
C VAL A 277 41.69 -3.70 24.83
N GLN A 278 42.56 -4.64 24.47
CA GLN A 278 43.28 -4.66 23.19
C GLN A 278 42.73 -5.80 22.34
N ASP A 279 42.58 -5.57 21.03
CA ASP A 279 42.03 -6.51 20.05
C ASP A 279 40.62 -7.06 20.43
N GLY A 280 39.84 -6.27 21.17
CA GLY A 280 38.45 -6.58 21.53
C GLY A 280 38.25 -7.71 22.57
N LEU A 281 39.31 -8.33 23.07
CA LEU A 281 39.25 -9.40 24.05
C LEU A 281 39.48 -8.86 25.48
N ASP A 282 38.59 -9.21 26.41
CA ASP A 282 38.85 -9.02 27.84
C ASP A 282 39.92 -10.00 28.33
N LYS A 283 41.13 -9.47 28.53
CA LYS A 283 42.28 -10.20 29.05
C LYS A 283 42.18 -10.47 30.56
N GLU A 284 41.22 -9.92 31.30
CA GLU A 284 40.95 -10.34 32.69
C GLU A 284 40.20 -11.68 32.73
N THR A 285 39.10 -11.84 32.00
CA THR A 285 38.30 -13.08 31.99
C THR A 285 38.90 -14.19 31.10
N TYR A 286 39.49 -13.85 29.95
CA TYR A 286 39.90 -14.82 28.93
C TYR A 286 41.42 -14.83 28.63
N GLU A 287 41.89 -15.93 28.06
CA GLU A 287 43.28 -16.18 27.63
C GLU A 287 43.26 -16.62 26.15
N LEU A 288 43.92 -15.88 25.25
CA LEU A 288 44.03 -16.27 23.83
C LEU A 288 45.08 -17.37 23.66
N LEU A 289 44.68 -18.54 23.16
CA LEU A 289 45.58 -19.68 22.92
C LEU A 289 46.12 -19.71 21.50
N ALA A 290 45.25 -19.50 20.50
CA ALA A 290 45.61 -19.57 19.09
C ALA A 290 44.65 -18.77 18.20
N LYS A 291 45.12 -18.39 17.01
CA LYS A 291 44.30 -17.96 15.88
C LYS A 291 44.27 -19.07 14.82
N ILE A 292 43.12 -19.30 14.21
CA ILE A 292 42.80 -20.45 13.34
C ILE A 292 42.07 -19.88 12.10
N SER A 293 42.34 -20.41 10.91
CA SER A 293 41.56 -20.03 9.71
C SER A 293 40.23 -20.75 9.70
N GLY A 294 39.12 -20.08 9.36
CA GLY A 294 37.82 -20.74 9.16
C GLY A 294 37.89 -21.90 8.17
N SER A 295 38.77 -21.82 7.16
CA SER A 295 39.03 -22.90 6.20
C SER A 295 39.51 -24.21 6.87
N SER A 296 40.31 -24.11 7.93
CA SER A 296 40.80 -25.26 8.73
C SER A 296 39.82 -25.81 9.77
N LEU A 297 38.68 -25.14 9.99
CA LEU A 297 37.59 -25.70 10.81
C LEU A 297 36.67 -26.61 10.00
N VAL A 298 36.65 -26.50 8.66
CA VAL A 298 35.72 -27.24 7.80
C VAL A 298 35.93 -28.75 7.91
N GLY A 299 34.85 -29.49 8.13
CA GLY A 299 34.85 -30.94 8.33
C GLY A 299 35.07 -31.39 9.78
N LEU A 300 35.44 -30.49 10.70
CA LEU A 300 35.58 -30.80 12.13
C LEU A 300 34.26 -31.33 12.70
N LYS A 301 34.27 -32.55 13.27
CA LYS A 301 33.11 -33.13 13.97
C LYS A 301 32.95 -32.50 15.35
N TYR A 302 31.70 -32.29 15.77
CA TYR A 302 31.34 -31.78 17.09
C TYR A 302 30.23 -32.64 17.72
N THR A 303 30.06 -32.53 19.03
CA THR A 303 28.99 -33.22 19.78
C THR A 303 27.71 -32.37 19.76
N PRO A 304 26.59 -32.86 19.22
CA PRO A 304 25.34 -32.11 19.22
C PRO A 304 24.84 -31.81 20.64
N LEU A 305 23.97 -30.80 20.76
CA LEU A 305 23.37 -30.39 22.02
C LEU A 305 22.30 -31.40 22.48
N PHE A 306 21.45 -31.81 21.54
CA PHE A 306 20.36 -32.78 21.74
C PHE A 306 20.53 -33.95 20.78
N ASP A 307 20.09 -35.13 21.21
CA ASP A 307 20.44 -36.41 20.57
C ASP A 307 19.32 -36.90 19.60
N PHE A 308 18.30 -36.06 19.36
CA PHE A 308 17.09 -36.41 18.59
C PHE A 308 17.34 -36.82 17.13
N PHE A 309 18.49 -36.47 16.56
CA PHE A 309 18.87 -36.79 15.17
C PHE A 309 20.22 -37.52 15.09
N ILE A 310 20.61 -38.22 16.18
CA ILE A 310 21.93 -38.87 16.30
C ILE A 310 22.19 -39.94 15.23
N GLU A 311 21.13 -40.51 14.64
CA GLU A 311 21.23 -41.45 13.53
C GLU A 311 21.91 -40.87 12.28
N LEU A 312 21.96 -39.54 12.14
CA LEU A 312 22.61 -38.86 11.01
C LEU A 312 24.12 -38.64 11.23
N GLN A 313 24.73 -39.07 12.34
CA GLN A 313 26.11 -38.75 12.74
C GLN A 313 27.23 -39.10 11.73
N GLU A 314 26.96 -40.01 10.79
CA GLU A 314 27.90 -40.35 9.72
C GLU A 314 28.01 -39.24 8.66
N ILE A 315 26.96 -38.45 8.45
CA ILE A 315 26.90 -37.33 7.48
C ILE A 315 26.74 -35.95 8.12
N ALA A 316 26.12 -35.87 9.30
CA ALA A 316 25.86 -34.64 10.06
C ALA A 316 26.99 -34.33 11.08
N PHE A 317 26.66 -33.44 12.02
CA PHE A 317 27.43 -32.99 13.19
C PHE A 317 28.88 -32.62 12.89
N ARG A 318 29.06 -31.85 11.80
CA ARG A 318 30.34 -31.27 11.39
C ARG A 318 30.22 -29.79 11.04
N VAL A 319 31.37 -29.14 11.02
CA VAL A 319 31.50 -27.77 10.52
C VAL A 319 31.46 -27.76 8.99
N ILE A 320 30.69 -26.84 8.42
CA ILE A 320 30.61 -26.51 6.99
C ILE A 320 30.97 -25.03 6.80
N ALA A 321 31.31 -24.59 5.59
CA ALA A 321 31.62 -23.20 5.31
C ALA A 321 30.73 -22.58 4.23
N ASP A 322 30.34 -21.32 4.45
CA ASP A 322 29.69 -20.47 3.44
C ASP A 322 29.97 -18.97 3.73
N ASN A 323 29.94 -18.14 2.69
CA ASN A 323 30.20 -16.70 2.80
C ASN A 323 29.02 -15.89 3.38
N TYR A 324 27.84 -16.49 3.51
CA TYR A 324 26.69 -15.94 4.23
C TYR A 324 26.99 -15.61 5.70
N VAL A 325 27.93 -16.33 6.31
CA VAL A 325 28.36 -16.07 7.69
C VAL A 325 29.25 -14.83 7.72
N MET A 326 28.76 -13.76 8.35
CA MET A 326 29.44 -12.45 8.42
C MET A 326 29.81 -12.08 9.87
N ASP A 327 30.79 -11.20 10.01
CA ASP A 327 31.28 -10.66 11.29
C ASP A 327 30.39 -9.56 11.91
N GLY A 328 29.28 -9.19 11.26
CA GLY A 328 28.36 -8.17 11.76
C GLY A 328 27.55 -8.59 13.01
N SER A 329 27.23 -9.88 13.19
CA SER A 329 26.30 -10.34 14.23
C SER A 329 26.68 -11.68 14.87
N GLY A 330 26.10 -11.99 16.03
CA GLY A 330 26.35 -13.24 16.75
C GLY A 330 27.81 -13.46 17.10
N THR A 331 28.30 -14.68 16.90
CA THR A 331 29.64 -15.17 17.24
C THR A 331 30.54 -15.43 16.02
N GLY A 332 29.98 -15.44 14.81
CA GLY A 332 30.65 -15.93 13.60
C GLY A 332 30.50 -17.44 13.38
N ASP A 333 29.69 -18.12 14.19
CA ASP A 333 29.34 -19.54 14.08
C ASP A 333 27.81 -19.68 14.08
N VAL A 334 27.24 -20.26 13.02
CA VAL A 334 25.77 -20.36 12.83
C VAL A 334 25.31 -21.80 12.97
N HIS A 335 24.35 -22.06 13.88
CA HIS A 335 24.06 -23.42 14.35
C HIS A 335 23.20 -24.29 13.41
N TYR A 336 22.58 -23.72 12.37
CA TYR A 336 21.81 -24.46 11.36
C TYR A 336 21.53 -23.59 10.13
N ASN A 337 21.59 -24.19 8.94
CA ASN A 337 21.02 -23.63 7.72
C ASN A 337 20.63 -24.79 6.79
N HIS A 338 19.33 -24.93 6.52
CA HIS A 338 18.76 -26.02 5.72
C HIS A 338 19.34 -26.08 4.29
N HIS A 339 19.49 -24.93 3.62
CA HIS A 339 20.02 -24.90 2.25
C HIS A 339 21.49 -25.34 2.20
N LEU A 340 22.30 -25.00 3.22
CA LEU A 340 23.70 -25.42 3.30
C LEU A 340 23.82 -26.90 3.71
N CYS A 341 22.93 -27.40 4.56
CA CYS A 341 22.86 -28.84 4.87
C CYS A 341 22.50 -29.67 3.62
N LEU A 342 21.60 -29.16 2.77
CA LEU A 342 21.22 -29.79 1.50
C LEU A 342 22.35 -29.72 0.47
N ALA A 343 23.02 -28.57 0.33
CA ALA A 343 24.19 -28.41 -0.54
C ALA A 343 25.38 -29.30 -0.12
N ALA A 344 25.54 -29.54 1.19
CA ALA A 344 26.55 -30.43 1.76
C ALA A 344 26.16 -31.92 1.76
N GLY A 345 24.97 -32.29 1.25
CA GLY A 345 24.49 -33.68 1.23
C GLY A 345 24.15 -34.28 2.60
N ILE A 346 23.95 -33.43 3.62
CA ILE A 346 23.58 -33.84 4.99
C ILE A 346 22.09 -34.17 5.07
N ILE A 347 21.27 -33.56 4.21
CA ILE A 347 19.84 -33.84 4.05
C ILE A 347 19.46 -33.94 2.57
N GLU A 348 18.55 -34.84 2.24
CA GLU A 348 18.00 -34.99 0.89
C GLU A 348 16.84 -34.01 0.66
N THR A 349 16.49 -33.75 -0.61
CA THR A 349 15.38 -32.86 -0.99
C THR A 349 14.00 -33.32 -0.48
N ALA A 350 13.84 -34.61 -0.14
CA ALA A 350 12.66 -35.16 0.53
C ALA A 350 12.89 -35.47 2.04
N GLY A 351 14.13 -35.37 2.52
CA GLY A 351 14.54 -35.71 3.89
C GLY A 351 14.28 -34.57 4.87
N LEU A 352 13.00 -34.33 5.20
CA LEU A 352 12.61 -33.24 6.09
C LEU A 352 13.06 -33.48 7.56
N VAL A 353 14.16 -32.84 7.95
CA VAL A 353 14.47 -32.58 9.36
C VAL A 353 13.73 -31.31 9.80
N SER A 354 12.50 -31.49 10.24
CA SER A 354 11.69 -30.51 10.99
C SER A 354 11.48 -31.02 12.42
N VAL A 355 11.18 -30.10 13.34
CA VAL A 355 10.87 -30.38 14.75
C VAL A 355 9.39 -30.13 15.06
N ASP A 356 8.62 -29.60 14.11
CA ASP A 356 7.33 -28.96 14.29
C ASP A 356 6.25 -29.48 13.32
N ASP A 357 5.03 -29.67 13.82
CA ASP A 357 3.84 -29.98 13.02
C ASP A 357 3.25 -28.72 12.36
N ASP A 358 2.21 -28.88 11.54
CA ASP A 358 1.54 -27.76 10.85
C ASP A 358 0.94 -26.69 11.78
N ASP A 359 0.82 -26.96 13.07
CA ASP A 359 0.32 -26.05 14.11
C ASP A 359 1.46 -25.31 14.83
N GLY A 360 2.72 -25.64 14.54
CA GLY A 360 3.90 -25.11 15.23
C GLY A 360 4.15 -25.77 16.60
N CYS A 361 3.65 -26.99 16.80
CA CYS A 361 3.85 -27.80 17.99
C CYS A 361 4.87 -28.92 17.74
N PHE A 362 5.62 -29.32 18.77
CA PHE A 362 6.70 -30.31 18.58
C PHE A 362 6.18 -31.71 18.22
N ILE A 363 6.77 -32.29 17.18
CA ILE A 363 6.47 -33.65 16.71
C ILE A 363 6.93 -34.73 17.70
N ASP A 364 6.39 -35.94 17.57
CA ASP A 364 6.69 -37.13 18.40
C ASP A 364 8.18 -37.45 18.57
N LYS A 365 9.02 -37.11 17.59
CA LYS A 365 10.48 -37.31 17.63
C LYS A 365 11.18 -36.43 18.68
N ILE A 366 10.58 -35.30 19.07
CA ILE A 366 11.07 -34.39 20.10
C ILE A 366 10.30 -34.68 21.40
N SER A 367 10.56 -35.87 21.96
CA SER A 367 9.84 -36.45 23.11
C SER A 367 9.58 -35.48 24.26
N ASP A 368 10.61 -34.71 24.60
CA ASP A 368 10.69 -33.91 25.83
C ASP A 368 9.80 -32.65 25.77
N PHE A 369 9.41 -32.24 24.56
CA PHE A 369 8.58 -31.07 24.30
C PHE A 369 7.33 -31.37 23.45
N LYS A 370 7.08 -32.66 23.12
CA LYS A 370 5.98 -33.15 22.26
C LYS A 370 4.66 -32.41 22.51
N GLY A 371 4.04 -31.93 21.43
CA GLY A 371 2.74 -31.27 21.45
C GLY A 371 2.72 -29.86 22.08
N ARG A 372 3.86 -29.33 22.53
CA ARG A 372 3.98 -27.93 22.99
C ARG A 372 4.31 -27.01 21.82
N TYR A 373 3.75 -25.80 21.84
CA TYR A 373 4.07 -24.75 20.87
C TYR A 373 5.53 -24.28 21.01
N ILE A 374 6.27 -24.19 19.91
CA ILE A 374 7.71 -23.90 19.84
C ILE A 374 8.18 -22.73 20.72
N LYS A 375 7.63 -21.52 20.53
CA LYS A 375 7.99 -20.31 21.33
C LYS A 375 7.60 -20.43 22.82
N ALA A 376 6.69 -21.33 23.18
CA ALA A 376 6.30 -21.60 24.55
C ALA A 376 7.20 -22.63 25.27
N ALA A 377 8.15 -23.25 24.54
CA ALA A 377 9.17 -24.13 25.10
C ALA A 377 10.56 -23.50 25.21
N ASP A 378 10.84 -22.38 24.52
CA ASP A 378 12.17 -21.73 24.46
C ASP A 378 12.85 -21.59 25.84
N LYS A 379 12.10 -21.25 26.89
CA LYS A 379 12.63 -21.12 28.27
C LYS A 379 13.14 -22.45 28.83
N ASP A 380 12.41 -23.53 28.57
CA ASP A 380 12.65 -24.85 29.12
C ASP A 380 13.72 -25.59 28.31
N ILE A 381 13.75 -25.37 26.99
CA ILE A 381 14.84 -25.80 26.09
C ILE A 381 16.17 -25.20 26.53
N ILE A 382 16.19 -23.92 26.92
CA ILE A 382 17.37 -23.29 27.52
C ILE A 382 17.71 -23.93 28.87
N SER A 383 16.74 -24.32 29.69
CA SER A 383 17.01 -25.05 30.95
C SER A 383 17.45 -26.50 30.75
N ALA A 384 17.35 -27.04 29.53
CA ALA A 384 17.77 -28.39 29.15
C ALA A 384 19.17 -28.42 28.48
N ASP A 385 19.96 -27.34 28.55
CA ASP A 385 21.20 -27.15 27.79
C ASP A 385 22.38 -28.12 28.10
N LYS A 386 22.18 -29.09 29.00
CA LYS A 386 23.20 -30.05 29.48
C LYS A 386 24.47 -29.41 30.07
N GLY A 387 24.43 -28.15 30.52
CA GLY A 387 25.57 -27.42 31.06
C GLY A 387 26.45 -26.75 29.99
N ARG A 388 25.92 -26.54 28.77
CA ARG A 388 26.63 -25.97 27.62
C ARG A 388 26.27 -24.52 27.28
N LEU A 389 25.31 -23.93 28.00
CA LEU A 389 24.92 -22.53 27.84
C LEU A 389 26.05 -21.58 28.28
N VAL A 390 26.64 -20.87 27.34
CA VAL A 390 27.74 -19.91 27.56
C VAL A 390 27.19 -18.55 28.01
N SER A 391 26.09 -18.08 27.40
CA SER A 391 25.43 -16.83 27.81
C SER A 391 23.93 -16.85 27.52
N LYS A 392 23.18 -16.04 28.28
CA LYS A 392 21.73 -15.87 28.15
C LYS A 392 21.37 -14.40 28.36
N GLY A 393 20.61 -13.84 27.44
CA GLY A 393 20.09 -12.48 27.49
C GLY A 393 18.77 -12.35 26.76
N SER A 394 18.38 -11.10 26.49
CA SER A 394 17.26 -10.78 25.60
C SER A 394 17.70 -9.69 24.64
N ILE A 395 17.16 -9.71 23.42
CA ILE A 395 17.42 -8.72 22.37
C ILE A 395 16.08 -8.21 21.86
N GLU A 396 15.96 -6.89 21.72
CA GLU A 396 14.85 -6.31 20.97
C GLU A 396 15.26 -6.20 19.49
N HIS A 397 14.52 -6.88 18.61
CA HIS A 397 14.79 -6.91 17.18
C HIS A 397 13.51 -6.88 16.35
N SER A 398 13.62 -6.51 15.08
CA SER A 398 12.51 -6.54 14.13
C SER A 398 12.27 -7.96 13.65
N TYR A 399 11.16 -8.57 14.05
CA TYR A 399 10.79 -9.93 13.68
C TYR A 399 9.53 -9.93 12.78
N PRO A 400 9.45 -10.80 11.75
CA PRO A 400 8.26 -10.87 10.90
C PRO A 400 7.13 -11.61 11.62
N PHE A 401 5.90 -11.13 11.44
CA PHE A 401 4.68 -11.77 11.92
C PHE A 401 3.75 -12.02 10.74
N CYS A 402 2.88 -13.03 10.82
CA CYS A 402 1.85 -13.19 9.81
C CYS A 402 0.98 -11.93 9.80
N TRP A 403 0.81 -11.33 8.62
CA TRP A 403 0.10 -10.07 8.44
C TRP A 403 -1.30 -10.08 9.07
N ARG A 404 -1.98 -11.24 9.00
CA ARG A 404 -3.15 -11.59 9.82
C ARG A 404 -2.77 -12.12 11.22
N LEU A 405 -2.52 -13.42 11.35
CA LEU A 405 -2.57 -14.17 12.62
C LEU A 405 -1.23 -14.69 13.13
N GLY A 406 -0.80 -14.22 14.30
CA GLY A 406 0.25 -14.87 15.09
C GLY A 406 1.67 -14.73 14.54
N THR A 407 2.57 -15.53 15.10
CA THR A 407 4.01 -15.55 14.79
C THR A 407 4.26 -16.17 13.41
N LEU A 408 5.25 -15.64 12.69
CA LEU A 408 5.77 -16.26 11.47
C LEU A 408 7.02 -17.08 11.83
N ILE A 409 7.18 -18.26 11.25
CA ILE A 409 8.40 -19.07 11.34
C ILE A 409 8.92 -19.42 9.96
N TYR A 410 10.19 -19.80 9.87
CA TYR A 410 10.79 -20.29 8.62
C TYR A 410 11.00 -21.79 8.72
N ARG A 411 10.31 -22.56 7.86
CA ARG A 411 10.36 -24.03 7.83
C ARG A 411 10.37 -24.55 6.40
N ALA A 412 11.00 -25.71 6.21
CA ALA A 412 11.00 -26.37 4.91
C ALA A 412 9.64 -27.02 4.62
N VAL A 413 9.07 -26.69 3.47
CA VAL A 413 7.75 -27.19 3.04
C VAL A 413 7.76 -27.58 1.56
N PRO A 414 7.00 -28.62 1.14
CA PRO A 414 6.64 -28.81 -0.25
C PRO A 414 5.73 -27.67 -0.71
N SER A 415 6.01 -27.04 -1.85
CA SER A 415 5.10 -26.08 -2.48
C SER A 415 5.31 -26.01 -3.99
N TRP A 416 4.36 -25.38 -4.69
CA TRP A 416 4.47 -25.05 -6.11
C TRP A 416 5.01 -23.64 -6.30
N PHE A 417 5.96 -23.49 -7.21
CA PHE A 417 6.70 -22.26 -7.43
C PHE A 417 6.66 -21.85 -8.91
N VAL A 418 6.57 -20.54 -9.14
CA VAL A 418 6.82 -19.93 -10.45
C VAL A 418 8.31 -19.57 -10.57
N LYS A 419 8.94 -19.90 -11.69
CA LYS A 419 10.33 -19.59 -12.04
C LYS A 419 10.44 -18.13 -12.51
N VAL A 420 10.11 -17.17 -11.64
CA VAL A 420 10.10 -15.72 -11.95
C VAL A 420 11.46 -15.25 -12.51
N GLU A 421 12.56 -15.86 -12.06
CA GLU A 421 13.93 -15.63 -12.58
C GLU A 421 14.04 -15.80 -14.11
N LYS A 422 13.30 -16.75 -14.73
CA LYS A 422 13.29 -16.94 -16.20
C LYS A 422 12.64 -15.78 -16.97
N ILE A 423 11.82 -14.96 -16.31
CA ILE A 423 11.04 -13.89 -16.94
C ILE A 423 11.38 -12.50 -16.38
N LYS A 424 12.28 -12.43 -15.39
CA LYS A 424 12.68 -11.21 -14.67
C LYS A 424 13.01 -10.05 -15.62
N ASP A 425 13.84 -10.30 -16.63
CA ASP A 425 14.29 -9.24 -17.53
C ASP A 425 13.15 -8.68 -18.40
N LYS A 426 12.14 -9.50 -18.73
CA LYS A 426 10.93 -9.06 -19.42
C LYS A 426 10.02 -8.23 -18.52
N LEU A 427 9.88 -8.62 -17.25
CA LEU A 427 9.14 -7.84 -16.25
C LEU A 427 9.80 -6.46 -16.05
N LEU A 428 11.14 -6.43 -15.98
CA LEU A 428 11.90 -5.18 -15.91
C LEU A 428 11.80 -4.34 -17.19
N GLU A 429 11.63 -4.94 -18.37
CA GLU A 429 11.41 -4.21 -19.62
C GLU A 429 10.02 -3.56 -19.64
N CYS A 430 8.95 -4.34 -19.41
CA CYS A 430 7.58 -3.82 -19.37
C CYS A 430 7.38 -2.76 -18.27
N ASN A 431 8.10 -2.86 -17.14
CA ASN A 431 8.04 -1.86 -16.08
C ASN A 431 8.68 -0.51 -16.49
N LYS A 432 9.63 -0.47 -17.43
CA LYS A 432 10.16 0.79 -18.00
C LYS A 432 9.14 1.49 -18.92
N GLU A 433 8.30 0.70 -19.57
CA GLU A 433 7.22 1.19 -20.44
C GLU A 433 5.97 1.64 -19.65
N THR A 434 5.90 1.28 -18.36
CA THR A 434 4.77 1.59 -17.48
C THR A 434 4.96 2.95 -16.78
N TYR A 435 4.00 3.86 -16.97
CA TYR A 435 4.01 5.16 -16.30
C TYR A 435 3.34 5.09 -14.91
N TRP A 436 4.15 5.14 -13.85
CA TRP A 436 3.70 5.11 -12.46
C TRP A 436 3.52 6.52 -11.88
N VAL A 437 2.56 6.69 -10.96
CA VAL A 437 2.35 7.96 -10.23
C VAL A 437 1.99 7.65 -8.77
N PRO A 438 2.88 7.96 -7.79
CA PRO A 438 4.29 8.35 -7.94
C PRO A 438 5.16 7.19 -8.48
N ASP A 439 6.43 7.48 -8.81
CA ASP A 439 7.39 6.54 -9.44
C ASP A 439 7.81 5.31 -8.59
N PHE A 440 7.07 4.96 -7.53
CA PHE A 440 7.36 3.83 -6.65
C PHE A 440 6.10 3.22 -6.00
N VAL A 441 5.79 1.96 -6.35
CA VAL A 441 5.35 0.81 -5.50
C VAL A 441 4.81 -0.33 -6.41
N GLU A 442 4.99 -1.59 -5.98
CA GLU A 442 4.51 -2.84 -6.61
C GLU A 442 3.81 -3.74 -5.54
N VAL A 443 3.38 -4.98 -5.87
CA VAL A 443 2.66 -6.02 -5.05
C VAL A 443 1.11 -6.02 -5.21
N THR A 444 0.37 -7.15 -5.19
CA THR A 444 0.20 -8.24 -6.20
C THR A 444 -0.97 -9.19 -5.81
N ASN A 445 -2.19 -9.18 -6.45
CA ASN A 445 -3.19 -10.31 -6.74
C ASN A 445 -4.33 -10.88 -5.74
N LEU A 446 -5.01 -12.08 -5.92
CA LEU A 446 -6.11 -12.71 -5.02
C LEU A 446 -6.70 -14.17 -5.33
N HIS A 447 -7.37 -14.94 -4.40
CA HIS A 447 -7.33 -16.46 -4.09
C HIS A 447 -8.38 -17.49 -4.72
N ARG A 448 -8.56 -18.80 -4.27
CA ARG A 448 -8.94 -20.07 -5.05
C ARG A 448 -10.37 -20.75 -5.26
N HIS A 449 -11.29 -20.90 -4.29
CA HIS A 449 -11.80 -22.24 -3.78
C HIS A 449 -12.84 -23.22 -4.49
N TYR A 450 -12.59 -23.87 -5.66
CA TYR A 450 -13.60 -24.81 -6.31
C TYR A 450 -13.15 -26.04 -7.17
N VAL A 451 -12.31 -27.00 -6.72
CA VAL A 451 -11.70 -27.95 -7.70
C VAL A 451 -11.49 -29.42 -7.28
N ASP A 452 -11.71 -29.81 -6.03
CA ASP A 452 -11.03 -31.00 -5.44
C ASP A 452 -11.59 -32.38 -5.81
N ASP A 453 -12.92 -32.54 -5.98
CA ASP A 453 -13.54 -33.86 -6.23
C ASP A 453 -13.33 -34.40 -7.66
N ILE A 454 -12.70 -33.62 -8.55
CA ILE A 454 -12.46 -34.01 -9.94
C ILE A 454 -11.29 -34.99 -10.01
N THR A 455 -11.56 -36.20 -10.50
CA THR A 455 -10.55 -37.24 -10.72
C THR A 455 -10.47 -37.63 -12.20
N ILE A 456 -9.26 -37.88 -12.70
CA ILE A 456 -8.95 -38.08 -14.12
C ILE A 456 -8.26 -39.43 -14.28
N LEU A 457 -8.77 -40.31 -15.15
CA LEU A 457 -8.11 -41.59 -15.44
C LEU A 457 -6.73 -41.37 -16.07
N SER A 458 -5.70 -42.04 -15.55
CA SER A 458 -4.33 -41.85 -16.02
C SER A 458 -4.14 -42.31 -17.46
N LYS A 459 -3.78 -41.39 -18.36
CA LYS A 459 -3.43 -41.68 -19.77
C LYS A 459 -2.19 -42.58 -19.93
N ARG A 460 -1.50 -42.92 -18.83
CA ARG A 460 -0.31 -43.81 -18.82
C ARG A 460 -0.64 -45.30 -18.69
N GLY A 461 -1.86 -45.65 -18.28
CA GLY A 461 -2.30 -47.03 -18.06
C GLY A 461 -3.12 -47.19 -16.77
N PRO A 462 -4.06 -48.15 -16.67
CA PRO A 462 -4.87 -48.40 -15.47
C PRO A 462 -4.05 -48.67 -14.20
N GLU A 463 -2.85 -49.23 -14.34
CA GLU A 463 -1.89 -49.52 -13.28
C GLU A 463 -1.35 -48.25 -12.58
N PHE A 464 -1.48 -47.08 -13.19
CA PHE A 464 -1.18 -45.79 -12.58
C PHE A 464 -2.40 -45.16 -11.88
N GLY A 465 -3.54 -45.85 -11.87
CA GLY A 465 -4.75 -45.46 -11.14
C GLY A 465 -5.46 -44.21 -11.67
N VAL A 466 -6.26 -43.61 -10.79
CA VAL A 466 -6.97 -42.35 -11.06
C VAL A 466 -6.16 -41.18 -10.49
N LEU A 467 -5.81 -40.24 -11.35
CA LEU A 467 -5.18 -38.99 -10.96
C LEU A 467 -6.19 -38.15 -10.16
N LYS A 468 -5.79 -37.71 -8.97
CA LYS A 468 -6.53 -36.73 -8.17
C LYS A 468 -5.90 -35.35 -8.36
N ARG A 469 -6.64 -34.28 -8.05
CA ARG A 469 -6.03 -32.96 -7.91
C ARG A 469 -5.00 -32.99 -6.77
N VAL A 470 -3.99 -32.12 -6.83
CA VAL A 470 -3.20 -31.75 -5.64
C VAL A 470 -4.07 -30.92 -4.71
N ASP A 471 -3.96 -31.10 -3.40
CA ASP A 471 -4.78 -30.37 -2.42
C ASP A 471 -4.51 -28.86 -2.41
N ASP A 472 -3.34 -28.46 -2.94
CA ASP A 472 -2.78 -27.11 -2.90
C ASP A 472 -3.75 -26.01 -3.39
N VAL A 473 -3.67 -24.86 -2.72
CA VAL A 473 -4.25 -23.60 -3.18
C VAL A 473 -3.43 -23.01 -4.34
N PHE A 474 -4.08 -22.40 -5.33
CA PHE A 474 -3.47 -21.19 -5.91
C PHE A 474 -3.34 -20.21 -4.75
N ASP A 475 -2.13 -19.73 -4.48
CA ASP A 475 -1.86 -18.59 -3.60
C ASP A 475 -2.99 -17.56 -3.76
N CYS A 476 -3.34 -16.90 -2.66
CA CYS A 476 -4.03 -15.62 -2.69
C CYS A 476 -3.53 -14.87 -3.89
N TRP A 477 -2.27 -14.59 -3.99
CA TRP A 477 -1.84 -13.61 -4.95
C TRP A 477 -1.57 -14.20 -6.38
N PHE A 478 -2.48 -15.02 -6.94
CA PHE A 478 -2.53 -15.43 -8.37
C PHE A 478 -3.74 -14.91 -9.19
N GLU A 479 -4.99 -14.99 -8.71
CA GLU A 479 -6.18 -14.82 -9.58
C GLU A 479 -6.48 -13.36 -9.96
N SER A 480 -6.39 -12.39 -9.05
CA SER A 480 -6.52 -10.97 -9.47
C SER A 480 -5.37 -10.48 -10.37
N GLY A 481 -4.27 -11.23 -10.49
CA GLY A 481 -3.24 -11.00 -11.51
C GLY A 481 -3.61 -11.56 -12.88
N SER A 482 -4.54 -12.52 -12.91
CA SER A 482 -5.21 -13.02 -14.11
C SER A 482 -6.44 -12.20 -14.50
N MET A 483 -6.79 -11.15 -13.73
CA MET A 483 -8.02 -10.36 -13.88
C MET A 483 -8.25 -9.87 -15.31
N SER A 484 -7.22 -9.34 -15.98
CA SER A 484 -7.34 -8.77 -17.33
C SER A 484 -7.77 -9.77 -18.41
N TYR A 485 -7.52 -11.06 -18.18
CA TYR A 485 -8.04 -12.16 -19.01
C TYR A 485 -9.38 -12.66 -18.48
N ALA A 486 -9.47 -12.84 -17.16
CA ALA A 486 -10.55 -13.57 -16.50
C ALA A 486 -11.87 -12.79 -16.37
N TYR A 487 -11.84 -11.45 -16.30
CA TYR A 487 -13.07 -10.63 -16.21
C TYR A 487 -13.93 -10.62 -17.50
N ILE A 488 -13.38 -11.19 -18.58
CA ILE A 488 -14.03 -11.37 -19.89
C ILE A 488 -13.97 -12.83 -20.38
N HIS A 489 -13.59 -13.79 -19.53
CA HIS A 489 -13.53 -15.23 -19.86
C HIS A 489 -12.58 -15.59 -21.02
N TYR A 490 -11.53 -14.80 -21.23
CA TYR A 490 -10.50 -15.10 -22.23
C TYR A 490 -9.72 -16.37 -21.83
N PRO A 491 -9.34 -17.27 -22.77
CA PRO A 491 -9.52 -17.19 -24.22
C PRO A 491 -10.80 -17.88 -24.75
N PHE A 492 -11.68 -18.34 -23.86
CA PHE A 492 -12.86 -19.14 -24.22
C PHE A 492 -13.93 -18.29 -24.91
N GLU A 493 -14.09 -17.05 -24.47
CA GLU A 493 -15.00 -16.06 -25.04
C GLU A 493 -14.31 -14.70 -25.25
N ASN A 494 -15.01 -13.77 -25.89
CA ASN A 494 -14.70 -12.34 -25.92
C ASN A 494 -13.29 -11.96 -26.44
N TRP A 495 -12.72 -12.74 -27.38
CA TRP A 495 -11.37 -12.51 -27.93
C TRP A 495 -11.18 -11.11 -28.53
N GLU A 496 -12.12 -10.62 -29.35
CA GLU A 496 -12.08 -9.24 -29.91
C GLU A 496 -12.04 -8.17 -28.81
N LEU A 497 -12.75 -8.43 -27.71
CA LEU A 497 -12.83 -7.55 -26.56
C LEU A 497 -11.53 -7.61 -25.72
N PHE A 498 -10.80 -8.73 -25.72
CA PHE A 498 -9.46 -8.79 -25.12
C PHE A 498 -8.44 -7.98 -25.92
N GLU A 499 -8.36 -8.18 -27.24
CA GLU A 499 -7.42 -7.45 -28.12
C GLU A 499 -7.65 -5.93 -28.10
N LYS A 500 -8.90 -5.48 -27.85
CA LYS A 500 -9.24 -4.07 -27.60
C LYS A 500 -8.91 -3.58 -26.18
N ASN A 501 -9.04 -4.46 -25.17
CA ASN A 501 -8.80 -4.12 -23.76
C ASN A 501 -7.39 -4.46 -23.26
N PHE A 502 -6.44 -4.75 -24.13
CA PHE A 502 -5.06 -5.05 -23.72
C PHE A 502 -4.03 -4.38 -24.65
N PRO A 503 -3.07 -3.59 -24.12
CA PRO A 503 -2.82 -3.31 -22.71
C PRO A 503 -3.82 -2.32 -22.08
N GLY A 504 -4.01 -2.43 -20.76
CA GLY A 504 -4.83 -1.48 -19.99
C GLY A 504 -4.23 -0.07 -19.94
N ASN A 505 -5.06 0.98 -20.08
CA ASN A 505 -4.57 2.36 -20.05
C ASN A 505 -4.54 2.96 -18.64
N PHE A 506 -5.35 2.45 -17.71
CA PHE A 506 -5.44 3.00 -16.36
C PHE A 506 -5.93 2.00 -15.31
N VAL A 507 -5.20 1.95 -14.20
CA VAL A 507 -5.54 1.30 -12.92
C VAL A 507 -5.02 2.21 -11.79
N ALA A 508 -5.65 2.20 -10.61
CA ALA A 508 -5.25 3.10 -9.51
C ALA A 508 -5.64 2.55 -8.13
N GLU A 509 -4.75 1.78 -7.53
CA GLU A 509 -4.97 1.18 -6.20
C GLU A 509 -4.31 1.98 -5.08
N SER A 510 -4.69 1.64 -3.85
CA SER A 510 -4.27 2.34 -2.63
C SER A 510 -3.20 1.60 -1.86
N LEU A 511 -2.21 2.34 -1.36
CA LEU A 511 -1.22 1.81 -0.44
C LEU A 511 -1.80 1.66 0.98
N ASP A 512 -2.04 0.41 1.41
CA ASP A 512 -2.65 0.07 2.71
C ASP A 512 -1.96 0.72 3.93
N GLN A 513 -0.67 1.06 3.83
CA GLN A 513 0.11 1.70 4.89
C GLN A 513 -0.19 3.20 5.08
N THR A 514 -0.95 3.85 4.19
CA THR A 514 -1.14 5.32 4.21
C THR A 514 -2.23 5.81 5.18
N PHE A 515 -3.07 4.92 5.70
CA PHE A 515 -4.08 5.20 6.72
C PHE A 515 -4.03 4.16 7.85
N GLY A 516 -4.52 4.50 9.04
CA GLY A 516 -4.51 3.58 10.19
C GLY A 516 -5.39 2.33 9.98
N CYS A 517 -4.84 1.15 10.31
CA CYS A 517 -5.45 -0.16 10.04
C CYS A 517 -6.89 -0.31 10.54
N LYS A 518 -7.73 -1.03 9.76
CA LYS A 518 -9.12 -1.41 10.10
C LYS A 518 -9.29 -1.83 11.56
N SER A 519 -8.40 -2.70 12.05
CA SER A 519 -8.43 -3.34 13.38
C SER A 519 -8.39 -2.41 14.60
N LYS A 520 -8.06 -1.12 14.44
CA LYS A 520 -8.05 -0.14 15.55
C LYS A 520 -9.34 0.66 15.70
N ASN A 521 -10.28 0.57 14.75
CA ASN A 521 -11.61 1.23 14.76
C ASN A 521 -11.62 2.74 15.14
N ASN A 522 -10.51 3.44 14.94
CA ASN A 522 -10.27 4.81 15.43
C ASN A 522 -10.60 5.90 14.39
N TYR A 523 -11.63 5.70 13.57
CA TYR A 523 -12.07 6.65 12.55
C TYR A 523 -13.61 6.66 12.44
N PRO A 524 -14.23 7.82 12.14
CA PRO A 524 -15.67 7.88 11.92
C PRO A 524 -16.07 7.09 10.65
N SER A 525 -17.23 6.45 10.68
CA SER A 525 -17.82 5.75 9.52
C SER A 525 -17.90 6.69 8.31
N PRO A 526 -17.34 6.33 7.13
CA PRO A 526 -17.43 7.18 5.95
C PRO A 526 -18.87 7.39 5.46
N LYS A 527 -19.77 6.42 5.71
CA LYS A 527 -21.21 6.55 5.38
C LYS A 527 -21.81 7.72 6.16
N ASP A 528 -21.73 7.65 7.48
CA ASP A 528 -22.24 8.66 8.42
C ASP A 528 -21.59 10.03 8.14
N PHE A 529 -20.33 10.03 7.72
CA PHE A 529 -19.60 11.23 7.34
C PHE A 529 -20.13 11.84 6.03
N ILE A 530 -20.40 11.02 5.00
CA ILE A 530 -21.00 11.44 3.73
C ILE A 530 -22.44 11.92 3.94
N ASP A 531 -23.21 11.25 4.80
CA ASP A 531 -24.58 11.66 5.12
C ASP A 531 -24.62 12.99 5.91
N LYS A 532 -23.58 13.28 6.71
CA LYS A 532 -23.47 14.53 7.48
C LYS A 532 -22.85 15.72 6.72
N TYR A 533 -21.90 15.47 5.83
CA TYR A 533 -21.09 16.51 5.17
C TYR A 533 -21.19 16.52 3.63
N GLY A 534 -21.89 15.56 3.03
CA GLY A 534 -21.97 15.36 1.59
C GLY A 534 -20.74 14.65 1.01
N ALA A 535 -20.93 13.85 -0.05
CA ALA A 535 -19.83 13.16 -0.74
C ALA A 535 -18.83 14.15 -1.34
N ASP A 536 -19.35 15.25 -1.91
CA ASP A 536 -18.58 16.27 -2.62
C ASP A 536 -17.69 17.12 -1.72
N SER A 537 -17.87 17.12 -0.39
CA SER A 537 -16.89 17.72 0.52
C SER A 537 -15.75 16.76 0.86
N LEU A 538 -16.05 15.47 0.98
CA LEU A 538 -15.08 14.42 1.27
C LEU A 538 -14.15 14.14 0.07
N ARG A 539 -14.68 14.13 -1.16
CA ARG A 539 -13.92 13.81 -2.38
C ARG A 539 -12.72 14.76 -2.59
N PRO A 540 -12.87 16.11 -2.66
CA PRO A 540 -11.73 17.01 -2.82
C PRO A 540 -10.80 17.03 -1.60
N TYR A 541 -11.31 16.81 -0.39
CA TYR A 541 -10.45 16.67 0.80
C TYR A 541 -9.49 15.49 0.68
N LEU A 542 -9.96 14.35 0.17
CA LEU A 542 -9.12 13.16 -0.03
C LEU A 542 -8.16 13.32 -1.24
N ILE A 543 -8.62 13.88 -2.36
CA ILE A 543 -7.77 14.11 -3.55
C ILE A 543 -6.67 15.15 -3.28
N ASN A 544 -7.02 16.27 -2.63
CA ASN A 544 -6.08 17.34 -2.26
C ASN A 544 -5.26 17.00 -0.99
N SER A 545 -5.22 15.72 -0.60
CA SER A 545 -4.40 15.24 0.52
C SER A 545 -3.05 14.70 0.05
N PRO A 546 -2.05 14.56 0.94
CA PRO A 546 -0.75 13.99 0.57
C PRO A 546 -0.79 12.55 0.04
N VAL A 547 -1.88 11.80 0.20
CA VAL A 547 -1.95 10.37 -0.17
C VAL A 547 -1.84 10.14 -1.68
N VAL A 548 -2.26 11.11 -2.51
CA VAL A 548 -2.04 11.04 -3.97
C VAL A 548 -0.56 11.15 -4.36
N ARG A 549 0.34 11.33 -3.38
CA ARG A 549 1.81 11.30 -3.49
C ARG A 549 2.43 10.21 -2.60
N ALA A 550 1.65 9.18 -2.25
CA ALA A 550 2.01 8.08 -1.35
C ALA A 550 2.34 8.45 0.12
N GLU A 551 2.11 9.70 0.54
CA GLU A 551 2.32 10.14 1.94
C GLU A 551 1.13 9.77 2.85
N SER A 552 1.37 9.46 4.13
CA SER A 552 0.31 9.09 5.08
C SER A 552 -0.59 10.26 5.47
N LEU A 553 -1.93 10.07 5.46
CA LEU A 553 -2.90 11.07 5.92
C LEU A 553 -3.44 10.76 7.32
N ARG A 554 -3.28 11.72 8.24
CA ARG A 554 -4.06 11.76 9.48
C ARG A 554 -5.40 12.45 9.22
N PHE A 555 -6.44 11.65 8.94
CA PHE A 555 -7.80 12.13 8.69
C PHE A 555 -8.28 13.08 9.81
N ARG A 556 -8.91 14.21 9.44
CA ARG A 556 -9.48 15.18 10.37
C ARG A 556 -10.79 15.75 9.83
N SER A 557 -11.87 15.60 10.58
CA SER A 557 -13.21 16.11 10.22
C SER A 557 -13.25 17.62 9.92
N SER A 558 -12.40 18.41 10.59
CA SER A 558 -12.25 19.84 10.33
C SER A 558 -11.68 20.16 8.95
N GLY A 559 -10.87 19.27 8.37
CA GLY A 559 -10.33 19.43 7.02
C GLY A 559 -11.43 19.41 5.94
N VAL A 560 -12.43 18.54 6.10
CA VAL A 560 -13.59 18.50 5.19
C VAL A 560 -14.47 19.74 5.36
N TYR A 561 -14.68 20.19 6.60
CA TYR A 561 -15.39 21.46 6.85
C TYR A 561 -14.66 22.67 6.21
N TYR A 562 -13.33 22.66 6.15
CA TYR A 562 -12.58 23.69 5.42
C TYR A 562 -12.81 23.64 3.91
N VAL A 563 -12.95 22.47 3.27
CA VAL A 563 -13.36 22.38 1.85
C VAL A 563 -14.73 23.02 1.63
N VAL A 564 -15.71 22.77 2.51
CA VAL A 564 -17.02 23.45 2.43
C VAL A 564 -16.88 24.96 2.60
N LYS A 565 -16.21 25.40 3.66
CA LYS A 565 -16.10 26.82 4.03
C LYS A 565 -15.32 27.67 3.02
N TYR A 566 -14.27 27.12 2.41
CA TYR A 566 -13.34 27.88 1.56
C TYR A 566 -13.45 27.55 0.06
N VAL A 567 -14.10 26.45 -0.35
CA VAL A 567 -14.32 26.15 -1.78
C VAL A 567 -15.79 26.30 -2.15
N PHE A 568 -16.69 25.56 -1.51
CA PHE A 568 -18.11 25.55 -1.90
C PHE A 568 -18.86 26.84 -1.53
N LEU A 569 -18.63 27.41 -0.34
CA LEU A 569 -19.29 28.66 0.04
C LEU A 569 -18.89 29.85 -0.85
N PRO A 570 -17.61 30.10 -1.16
CA PRO A 570 -17.25 31.19 -2.09
C PRO A 570 -17.82 30.97 -3.50
N TRP A 571 -17.73 29.76 -4.04
CA TRP A 571 -18.26 29.41 -5.37
C TRP A 571 -19.79 29.59 -5.46
N TYR A 572 -20.56 29.09 -4.47
CA TYR A 572 -22.01 29.30 -4.44
C TYR A 572 -22.38 30.78 -4.25
N ASN A 573 -21.59 31.55 -3.51
CA ASN A 573 -21.80 32.99 -3.37
C ASN A 573 -21.54 33.75 -4.67
N ALA A 574 -20.57 33.33 -5.50
CA ALA A 574 -20.38 33.88 -6.85
C ALA A 574 -21.56 33.55 -7.77
N TYR A 575 -22.09 32.31 -7.73
CA TYR A 575 -23.30 31.93 -8.43
C TYR A 575 -24.54 32.73 -7.99
N ARG A 576 -24.80 32.84 -6.67
CA ARG A 576 -25.90 33.68 -6.14
C ARG A 576 -25.75 35.15 -6.52
N PHE A 577 -24.52 35.67 -6.53
CA PHE A 577 -24.23 37.02 -6.99
C PHE A 577 -24.59 37.18 -8.48
N PHE A 578 -24.12 36.28 -9.35
CA PHE A 578 -24.47 36.28 -10.77
C PHE A 578 -26.00 36.26 -10.99
N VAL A 579 -26.71 35.30 -10.39
CA VAL A 579 -28.18 35.17 -10.53
C VAL A 579 -28.91 36.42 -10.01
N GLN A 580 -28.44 37.04 -8.93
CA GLN A 580 -29.02 38.28 -8.40
C GLN A 580 -28.90 39.44 -9.40
N TYR A 581 -27.76 39.60 -10.07
CA TYR A 581 -27.55 40.71 -11.02
C TYR A 581 -28.14 40.42 -12.41
N ALA A 582 -28.18 39.16 -12.86
CA ALA A 582 -28.90 38.78 -14.08
C ALA A 582 -30.41 39.07 -13.96
N LYS A 583 -31.06 38.61 -12.88
CA LYS A 583 -32.48 38.90 -12.61
C LYS A 583 -32.77 40.38 -12.37
N ARG A 584 -31.79 41.16 -11.88
CA ARG A 584 -31.95 42.60 -11.70
C ARG A 584 -32.17 43.32 -13.04
N LEU A 585 -31.50 42.92 -14.12
CA LEU A 585 -31.69 43.53 -15.44
C LEU A 585 -33.16 43.40 -15.89
N GLU A 586 -33.75 42.22 -15.71
CA GLU A 586 -35.15 41.92 -16.05
C GLU A 586 -36.13 42.78 -15.23
N VAL A 587 -35.86 42.95 -13.93
CA VAL A 587 -36.69 43.76 -13.02
C VAL A 587 -36.54 45.27 -13.27
N GLU A 588 -35.39 45.72 -13.76
CA GLU A 588 -35.15 47.13 -14.15
C GLU A 588 -35.64 47.45 -15.58
N GLY A 589 -36.35 46.53 -16.23
CA GLY A 589 -36.99 46.74 -17.53
C GLY A 589 -36.06 46.60 -18.74
N LEU A 590 -34.85 46.08 -18.53
CA LEU A 590 -33.90 45.80 -19.60
C LEU A 590 -34.18 44.43 -20.24
N ALA A 591 -33.72 44.23 -21.47
CA ALA A 591 -33.87 42.95 -22.16
C ALA A 591 -33.18 41.82 -21.37
N SER A 592 -33.89 40.68 -21.23
CA SER A 592 -33.45 39.52 -20.45
C SER A 592 -32.01 39.09 -20.76
N PHE A 593 -31.35 38.53 -19.75
CA PHE A 593 -29.95 38.15 -19.84
C PHE A 593 -29.79 36.89 -20.72
N SER A 594 -29.30 37.10 -21.94
CA SER A 594 -28.69 36.06 -22.76
C SER A 594 -27.17 36.22 -22.70
N PRO A 595 -26.39 35.16 -22.43
CA PRO A 595 -24.94 35.25 -22.44
C PRO A 595 -24.43 35.52 -23.86
N MET A 596 -23.45 36.42 -23.99
CA MET A 596 -22.74 36.69 -25.24
C MET A 596 -21.84 35.51 -25.64
N GLU A 597 -21.49 35.39 -26.92
CA GLU A 597 -20.54 34.36 -27.37
C GLU A 597 -19.12 34.59 -26.83
N GLN A 598 -18.42 33.51 -26.47
CA GLN A 598 -17.07 33.56 -25.90
C GLN A 598 -16.05 34.24 -26.84
N ALA A 599 -16.24 34.15 -28.16
CA ALA A 599 -15.44 34.85 -29.18
C ALA A 599 -15.59 36.38 -29.19
N VAL A 600 -16.67 36.91 -28.58
CA VAL A 600 -16.85 38.35 -28.32
C VAL A 600 -16.13 38.74 -27.02
N LEU A 601 -16.20 37.89 -26.00
CA LEU A 601 -15.62 38.16 -24.67
C LEU A 601 -14.08 38.17 -24.68
N LEU A 602 -13.45 37.35 -25.52
CA LEU A 602 -12.00 37.40 -25.78
C LEU A 602 -11.54 38.77 -26.36
N LYS A 603 -12.46 39.59 -26.87
CA LYS A 603 -12.20 40.95 -27.36
C LYS A 603 -12.55 42.05 -26.34
N SER A 604 -12.91 41.68 -25.10
CA SER A 604 -13.16 42.64 -24.01
C SER A 604 -11.94 43.55 -23.79
N ALA A 605 -12.19 44.83 -23.49
CA ALA A 605 -11.13 45.78 -23.17
C ALA A 605 -10.42 45.46 -21.83
N SER A 606 -11.13 44.76 -20.93
CA SER A 606 -10.68 44.35 -19.60
C SER A 606 -9.71 43.17 -19.66
N VAL A 607 -8.49 43.38 -19.14
CA VAL A 607 -7.46 42.34 -19.02
C VAL A 607 -7.97 41.17 -18.15
N LEU A 608 -8.74 41.46 -17.11
CA LEU A 608 -9.29 40.44 -16.21
C LEU A 608 -10.30 39.52 -16.93
N ASP A 609 -11.13 40.08 -17.84
CA ASP A 609 -12.09 39.26 -18.60
C ASP A 609 -11.38 38.31 -19.58
N GLN A 610 -10.26 38.77 -20.14
CA GLN A 610 -9.41 37.96 -21.04
C GLN A 610 -8.74 36.81 -20.30
N THR A 611 -8.14 37.05 -19.12
CA THR A 611 -7.50 35.99 -18.32
C THR A 611 -8.51 34.95 -17.81
N GLU A 612 -9.65 35.40 -17.27
CA GLU A 612 -10.71 34.50 -16.78
C GLU A 612 -11.33 33.64 -17.90
N SER A 613 -11.37 34.14 -19.14
CA SER A 613 -11.82 33.37 -20.30
C SER A 613 -10.86 32.25 -20.73
N LEU A 614 -9.65 32.16 -20.14
CA LEU A 614 -8.55 31.29 -20.57
C LEU A 614 -7.94 30.42 -19.45
N ALA A 615 -8.06 30.79 -18.17
CA ALA A 615 -7.29 30.18 -17.08
C ALA A 615 -8.15 29.29 -16.14
N VAL A 616 -8.00 27.97 -16.23
CA VAL A 616 -8.68 26.99 -15.32
C VAL A 616 -7.74 25.89 -14.79
N LEU A 617 -6.43 26.17 -14.68
CA LEU A 617 -5.49 25.29 -13.95
C LEU A 617 -5.40 25.69 -12.47
N TYR A 618 -5.25 24.70 -11.58
CA TYR A 618 -5.26 24.83 -10.11
C TYR A 618 -6.61 25.24 -9.48
N LEU A 619 -7.64 24.44 -9.75
CA LEU A 619 -9.06 24.60 -9.37
C LEU A 619 -9.35 25.21 -7.97
N VAL A 620 -8.68 24.79 -6.91
CA VAL A 620 -8.91 25.34 -5.56
C VAL A 620 -8.46 26.81 -5.48
N LYS A 621 -7.24 27.12 -5.94
CA LYS A 621 -6.74 28.51 -6.02
C LYS A 621 -7.54 29.36 -7.00
N TYR A 622 -8.07 28.74 -8.04
CA TYR A 622 -8.90 29.40 -9.03
C TYR A 622 -10.23 29.90 -8.44
N ILE A 623 -10.90 29.09 -7.61
CA ILE A 623 -12.13 29.50 -6.91
C ILE A 623 -11.86 30.65 -5.91
N ASP A 624 -10.71 30.65 -5.23
CA ASP A 624 -10.26 31.79 -4.43
C ASP A 624 -10.03 33.05 -5.31
N TYR A 625 -9.33 32.92 -6.44
CA TYR A 625 -9.07 34.03 -7.38
C TYR A 625 -10.37 34.66 -7.91
N LEU A 626 -11.26 33.83 -8.45
CA LEU A 626 -12.56 34.24 -8.99
C LEU A 626 -13.38 35.04 -7.96
N THR A 627 -13.39 34.60 -6.71
CA THR A 627 -14.27 35.15 -5.67
C THR A 627 -13.65 36.35 -4.95
N TYR A 628 -12.35 36.31 -4.61
CA TYR A 628 -11.67 37.38 -3.87
C TYR A 628 -11.11 38.49 -4.76
N ILE A 629 -10.83 38.21 -6.04
CA ILE A 629 -10.20 39.14 -6.98
C ILE A 629 -11.21 39.52 -8.08
N TYR A 630 -11.59 38.61 -8.98
CA TYR A 630 -12.41 38.96 -10.15
C TYR A 630 -13.79 39.53 -9.78
N VAL A 631 -14.60 38.81 -8.99
CA VAL A 631 -15.94 39.26 -8.56
C VAL A 631 -15.87 40.53 -7.71
N ARG A 632 -14.78 40.71 -6.95
CA ARG A 632 -14.57 41.86 -6.06
C ARG A 632 -14.25 43.14 -6.82
N LEU A 633 -13.36 43.07 -7.80
CA LEU A 633 -12.90 44.22 -8.59
C LEU A 633 -13.96 44.66 -9.60
N ASN A 634 -14.54 43.70 -10.33
CA ASN A 634 -15.60 43.95 -11.32
C ASN A 634 -16.96 44.32 -10.69
N ARG A 635 -17.07 44.41 -9.34
CA ARG A 635 -18.32 44.72 -8.61
C ARG A 635 -18.95 46.08 -8.93
N ARG A 636 -18.26 46.97 -9.64
CA ARG A 636 -18.85 48.19 -10.24
C ARG A 636 -19.54 47.90 -11.58
N ARG A 637 -18.92 47.06 -12.42
CA ARG A 637 -19.38 46.67 -13.77
C ARG A 637 -20.65 45.84 -13.69
N PHE A 638 -20.66 44.77 -12.89
CA PHE A 638 -21.86 43.97 -12.57
C PHE A 638 -23.04 44.76 -11.97
N LYS A 639 -22.81 46.01 -11.53
CA LYS A 639 -23.85 46.90 -11.02
C LYS A 639 -24.39 47.88 -12.07
N GLY A 640 -23.92 47.83 -13.32
CA GLY A 640 -24.30 48.78 -14.36
C GLY A 640 -23.76 50.19 -14.15
N ARG A 641 -22.73 50.37 -13.28
CA ARG A 641 -22.17 51.70 -12.97
C ARG A 641 -21.19 52.22 -14.03
N THR A 642 -20.86 51.40 -15.02
CA THR A 642 -19.96 51.67 -16.15
C THR A 642 -20.68 51.69 -17.50
N GLY A 643 -21.99 51.45 -17.51
CA GLY A 643 -22.83 51.27 -18.70
C GLY A 643 -23.56 49.92 -18.70
N ASP A 644 -24.62 49.78 -19.48
CA ASP A 644 -25.36 48.52 -19.61
C ASP A 644 -24.55 47.48 -20.39
N GLU A 645 -23.97 47.84 -21.54
CA GLU A 645 -23.21 46.90 -22.38
C GLU A 645 -22.01 46.29 -21.63
N ASP A 646 -21.27 47.08 -20.84
CA ASP A 646 -20.19 46.58 -19.97
C ASP A 646 -20.70 45.69 -18.82
N CYS A 647 -21.93 45.93 -18.35
CA CYS A 647 -22.62 45.05 -17.40
C CYS A 647 -22.97 43.70 -18.07
N ARG A 648 -23.51 43.73 -19.30
CA ARG A 648 -23.85 42.53 -20.09
C ARG A 648 -22.61 41.72 -20.48
N VAL A 649 -21.51 42.37 -20.88
CA VAL A 649 -20.20 41.75 -21.14
C VAL A 649 -19.67 41.09 -19.87
N SER A 650 -19.54 41.82 -18.76
CA SER A 650 -18.98 41.26 -17.52
C SER A 650 -19.83 40.11 -16.95
N LEU A 651 -21.17 40.24 -16.95
CA LEU A 651 -22.07 39.14 -16.57
C LEU A 651 -21.97 37.92 -17.51
N SER A 652 -21.72 38.13 -18.81
CA SER A 652 -21.47 37.03 -19.76
C SER A 652 -20.16 36.32 -19.48
N THR A 653 -19.08 37.05 -19.18
CA THR A 653 -17.81 36.45 -18.75
C THR A 653 -18.00 35.63 -17.47
N LEU A 654 -18.66 36.19 -16.44
CA LEU A 654 -18.93 35.48 -15.20
C LEU A 654 -19.82 34.23 -15.41
N TYR A 655 -20.78 34.28 -16.34
CA TYR A 655 -21.58 33.10 -16.72
C TYR A 655 -20.71 31.98 -17.32
N HIS A 656 -19.91 32.28 -18.36
CA HIS A 656 -19.07 31.27 -19.02
C HIS A 656 -18.00 30.73 -18.09
N VAL A 657 -17.43 31.58 -17.22
CA VAL A 657 -16.52 31.19 -16.13
C VAL A 657 -17.20 30.19 -15.19
N LEU A 658 -18.39 30.51 -14.66
CA LEU A 658 -19.10 29.63 -13.72
C LEU A 658 -19.47 28.30 -14.39
N VAL A 659 -19.98 28.31 -15.62
CA VAL A 659 -20.29 27.09 -16.38
C VAL A 659 -19.04 26.26 -16.66
N THR A 660 -17.94 26.87 -17.10
CA THR A 660 -16.67 26.17 -17.35
C THR A 660 -16.11 25.59 -16.05
N THR A 661 -16.21 26.32 -14.94
CA THR A 661 -15.84 25.82 -13.61
C THR A 661 -16.65 24.58 -13.26
N CYS A 662 -17.97 24.59 -13.46
CA CYS A 662 -18.81 23.42 -13.23
C CYS A 662 -18.41 22.23 -14.12
N VAL A 663 -18.13 22.45 -15.42
CA VAL A 663 -17.70 21.38 -16.35
C VAL A 663 -16.35 20.77 -15.92
N VAL A 664 -15.36 21.59 -15.53
CA VAL A 664 -14.05 21.08 -15.11
C VAL A 664 -14.09 20.46 -13.70
N MET A 665 -14.97 20.96 -12.81
CA MET A 665 -15.17 20.41 -11.47
C MET A 665 -16.05 19.15 -11.45
N ALA A 666 -16.86 18.87 -12.48
CA ALA A 666 -17.80 17.75 -12.49
C ALA A 666 -17.19 16.38 -12.15
N PRO A 667 -15.99 16.00 -12.64
CA PRO A 667 -15.31 14.78 -12.20
C PRO A 667 -15.03 14.72 -10.69
N PHE A 668 -14.69 15.86 -10.08
CA PHE A 668 -14.28 15.99 -8.67
C PHE A 668 -15.48 16.08 -7.73
N THR A 669 -16.45 16.92 -8.09
CA THR A 669 -17.64 17.28 -7.30
C THR A 669 -18.91 17.03 -8.13
N PRO A 670 -19.30 15.75 -8.33
CA PRO A 670 -20.36 15.36 -9.25
C PRO A 670 -21.77 15.65 -8.77
N SER A 671 -21.98 15.89 -7.47
CA SER A 671 -23.29 16.15 -6.87
C SER A 671 -23.58 17.67 -6.81
N PHE A 672 -22.54 18.49 -6.61
CA PHE A 672 -22.62 19.95 -6.60
C PHE A 672 -22.81 20.55 -8.00
N THR A 673 -22.34 19.85 -9.04
CA THR A 673 -22.35 20.29 -10.45
C THR A 673 -23.56 19.80 -11.26
N GLU A 674 -24.49 19.09 -10.62
CA GLU A 674 -25.69 18.48 -11.24
C GLU A 674 -25.42 17.42 -12.31
N GLU A 675 -26.46 16.66 -12.68
CA GLU A 675 -26.35 15.48 -13.56
C GLU A 675 -26.05 15.85 -15.03
N SER A 676 -26.63 16.94 -15.52
CA SER A 676 -26.60 17.35 -16.93
C SER A 676 -25.19 17.68 -17.43
N ILE A 677 -24.35 18.24 -16.56
CA ILE A 677 -22.99 18.72 -16.89
C ILE A 677 -22.04 17.57 -17.22
N HIS A 678 -22.28 16.35 -16.71
CA HIS A 678 -21.48 15.16 -17.07
C HIS A 678 -21.65 14.74 -18.53
N PHE A 679 -22.69 15.22 -19.22
CA PHE A 679 -22.88 14.99 -20.65
C PHE A 679 -22.23 16.05 -21.54
N CYS A 680 -21.68 17.12 -20.97
CA CYS A 680 -20.94 18.15 -21.70
C CYS A 680 -19.57 17.61 -22.16
N LYS A 681 -19.04 18.18 -23.24
CA LYS A 681 -17.65 17.92 -23.62
C LYS A 681 -16.72 18.64 -22.65
N PHE A 682 -15.68 17.95 -22.16
CA PHE A 682 -14.64 18.58 -21.34
C PHE A 682 -13.93 19.70 -22.16
N PRO A 683 -13.67 20.89 -21.59
CA PRO A 683 -13.16 22.01 -22.37
C PRO A 683 -11.77 21.73 -22.91
N SER A 684 -11.59 22.03 -24.20
CA SER A 684 -10.31 22.03 -24.90
C SER A 684 -9.74 23.45 -24.93
N THR A 685 -8.42 23.60 -24.74
CA THR A 685 -7.72 24.88 -24.85
C THR A 685 -7.66 25.32 -26.32
N THR A 686 -8.65 26.11 -26.76
CA THR A 686 -8.84 26.50 -28.18
C THR A 686 -8.58 27.99 -28.45
N GLY A 687 -7.61 28.58 -27.74
CA GLY A 687 -7.16 29.95 -27.97
C GLY A 687 -5.64 30.06 -27.84
N GLU A 688 -5.05 31.06 -28.49
CA GLU A 688 -3.67 31.44 -28.21
C GLU A 688 -3.57 31.88 -26.74
N ARG A 689 -2.68 31.25 -25.98
CA ARG A 689 -2.42 31.66 -24.60
C ARG A 689 -1.63 32.97 -24.65
N HIS A 690 -2.28 34.08 -24.33
CA HIS A 690 -1.61 35.37 -24.20
C HIS A 690 -0.81 35.41 -22.89
N ASP A 691 0.33 34.71 -22.87
CA ASP A 691 1.17 34.50 -21.68
C ASP A 691 1.48 35.82 -20.95
N ARG A 692 1.68 36.93 -21.68
CA ARG A 692 1.89 38.25 -21.07
C ARG A 692 0.69 38.70 -20.22
N VAL A 693 -0.53 38.52 -20.68
CA VAL A 693 -1.77 38.90 -19.96
C VAL A 693 -1.91 38.08 -18.67
N GLU A 694 -1.65 36.77 -18.73
CA GLU A 694 -1.62 35.91 -17.55
C GLU A 694 -0.49 36.30 -16.57
N GLN A 695 0.70 36.66 -17.09
CA GLN A 695 1.82 37.16 -16.27
C GLN A 695 1.49 38.48 -15.59
N SER A 696 0.93 39.48 -16.28
CA SER A 696 0.54 40.77 -15.68
C SER A 696 -0.46 40.60 -14.54
N VAL A 697 -1.44 39.70 -14.71
CA VAL A 697 -2.41 39.37 -13.65
C VAL A 697 -1.74 38.65 -12.48
N ASN A 698 -0.87 37.66 -12.71
CA ASN A 698 -0.13 36.98 -11.63
C ASN A 698 0.81 37.95 -10.88
N ARG A 699 1.44 38.90 -11.59
CA ARG A 699 2.24 39.99 -11.02
C ARG A 699 1.38 40.86 -10.09
N MET A 700 0.16 41.23 -10.51
CA MET A 700 -0.81 41.98 -9.70
C MET A 700 -1.26 41.20 -8.44
N VAL A 701 -1.65 39.93 -8.58
CA VAL A 701 -2.05 39.07 -7.44
C VAL A 701 -0.95 39.01 -6.38
N THR A 702 0.31 38.85 -6.82
CA THR A 702 1.49 38.82 -5.93
C THR A 702 1.63 40.11 -5.12
N ILE A 703 1.36 41.28 -5.72
CA ILE A 703 1.39 42.57 -5.01
C ILE A 703 0.26 42.66 -3.98
N ILE A 704 -0.96 42.25 -4.36
CA ILE A 704 -2.14 42.24 -3.48
C ILE A 704 -1.87 41.37 -2.23
N ASP A 705 -1.33 40.17 -2.42
CA ASP A 705 -1.00 39.26 -1.33
C ASP A 705 0.15 39.76 -0.45
N LEU A 706 1.19 40.37 -1.03
CA LEU A 706 2.24 41.03 -0.25
C LEU A 706 1.68 42.19 0.58
N ALA A 707 0.78 43.00 0.01
CA ALA A 707 0.11 44.09 0.72
C ALA A 707 -0.83 43.59 1.83
N HIS A 708 -1.52 42.46 1.63
CA HIS A 708 -2.27 41.78 2.68
C HIS A 708 -1.35 41.28 3.81
N ASN A 709 -0.28 40.57 3.49
CA ASN A 709 0.71 40.07 4.46
C ASN A 709 1.42 41.19 5.25
N ILE A 710 1.57 42.37 4.67
CA ILE A 710 2.10 43.57 5.35
C ILE A 710 1.02 44.20 6.26
N ARG A 711 -0.21 44.34 5.77
CA ARG A 711 -1.35 44.83 6.56
C ARG A 711 -1.59 43.98 7.81
N GLU A 712 -1.58 42.65 7.68
CA GLU A 712 -1.76 41.70 8.78
C GLU A 712 -0.64 41.81 9.82
N ARG A 713 0.63 41.81 9.39
CA ARG A 713 1.80 42.02 10.28
C ARG A 713 1.77 43.35 11.05
N HIS A 714 0.99 44.33 10.59
CA HIS A 714 0.78 45.62 11.26
C HIS A 714 -0.63 45.80 11.85
N ASN A 715 -1.43 44.73 11.96
CA ASN A 715 -2.82 44.76 12.46
C ASN A 715 -3.74 45.80 11.77
N LYS A 716 -3.45 46.15 10.51
CA LYS A 716 -4.24 47.12 9.72
C LYS A 716 -5.38 46.43 8.99
N ALA A 717 -6.62 46.75 9.37
CA ALA A 717 -7.82 46.18 8.76
C ALA A 717 -7.90 46.44 7.24
N LEU A 718 -8.32 45.43 6.47
CA LEU A 718 -8.46 45.50 5.00
C LEU A 718 -9.46 46.55 4.49
N LYS A 719 -10.32 47.07 5.37
CA LYS A 719 -11.27 48.16 5.06
C LYS A 719 -10.64 49.55 5.12
N THR A 720 -9.44 49.68 5.71
CA THR A 720 -8.73 50.96 5.81
C THR A 720 -7.98 51.23 4.50
N PRO A 721 -8.29 52.32 3.77
CA PRO A 721 -7.54 52.69 2.58
C PRO A 721 -6.10 53.03 2.95
N LEU A 722 -5.16 52.65 2.08
CA LEU A 722 -3.79 53.17 2.15
C LEU A 722 -3.76 54.56 1.51
N ARG A 723 -2.85 55.43 1.97
CA ARG A 723 -2.60 56.72 1.30
C ARG A 723 -1.74 56.55 0.05
N GLU A 724 -0.89 55.53 0.04
CA GLU A 724 0.11 55.22 -0.97
C GLU A 724 0.51 53.74 -0.83
N MET A 725 0.94 53.11 -1.93
CA MET A 725 1.58 51.81 -1.94
C MET A 725 2.76 51.85 -2.92
N MET A 726 3.99 51.72 -2.41
CA MET A 726 5.20 51.76 -3.22
C MET A 726 5.68 50.34 -3.54
N VAL A 727 5.71 49.99 -4.83
CA VAL A 727 6.16 48.67 -5.32
C VAL A 727 7.57 48.80 -5.86
N VAL A 728 8.55 48.18 -5.19
CA VAL A 728 9.97 48.24 -5.58
C VAL A 728 10.40 46.92 -6.20
N ARG A 729 10.71 46.93 -7.50
CA ARG A 729 11.21 45.77 -8.26
C ARG A 729 12.30 46.23 -9.24
N PRO A 730 13.34 45.40 -9.48
CA PRO A 730 14.37 45.69 -10.50
C PRO A 730 13.96 45.32 -11.92
N ASP A 731 12.89 44.51 -12.06
CA ASP A 731 12.29 44.12 -13.34
C ASP A 731 11.40 45.27 -13.86
N LYS A 732 11.76 45.84 -15.02
CA LYS A 732 11.05 46.95 -15.65
C LYS A 732 9.73 46.51 -16.28
N GLU A 733 9.65 45.31 -16.85
CA GLU A 733 8.40 44.78 -17.42
C GLU A 733 7.36 44.53 -16.33
N PHE A 734 7.80 44.09 -15.15
CA PHE A 734 6.93 43.95 -13.97
C PHE A 734 6.28 45.27 -13.58
N LEU A 735 7.00 46.40 -13.71
CA LEU A 735 6.44 47.72 -13.40
C LEU A 735 5.50 48.19 -14.51
N GLU A 736 5.90 48.07 -15.78
CA GLU A 736 5.08 48.45 -16.95
C GLU A 736 3.75 47.71 -17.05
N ASP A 737 3.72 46.43 -16.70
CA ASP A 737 2.49 45.63 -16.67
C ASP A 737 1.48 46.12 -15.61
N ILE A 738 1.97 46.74 -14.51
CA ILE A 738 1.14 47.23 -13.40
C ILE A 738 0.70 48.69 -13.62
N THR A 739 1.59 49.54 -14.14
CA THR A 739 1.26 50.92 -14.56
C THR A 739 0.59 50.98 -15.94
N GLY A 740 0.08 49.85 -16.44
CA GLY A 740 -0.65 49.74 -17.70
C GLY A 740 -2.16 49.66 -17.47
N LYS A 741 -2.83 48.78 -18.22
CA LYS A 741 -4.27 48.52 -18.09
C LYS A 741 -4.74 47.99 -16.72
N LEU A 742 -3.82 47.72 -15.79
CA LEU A 742 -4.10 47.29 -14.41
C LEU A 742 -4.02 48.44 -13.39
N GLU A 743 -3.65 49.66 -13.80
CA GLU A 743 -3.53 50.81 -12.88
C GLU A 743 -4.88 51.21 -12.26
N GLU A 744 -5.99 51.16 -13.02
CA GLU A 744 -7.35 51.40 -12.51
C GLU A 744 -7.88 50.30 -11.57
N VAL A 745 -7.12 49.21 -11.41
CA VAL A 745 -7.52 47.96 -10.74
C VAL A 745 -6.77 47.73 -9.42
N CYS A 746 -5.61 48.37 -9.23
CA CYS A 746 -4.71 48.20 -8.07
C CYS A 746 -5.07 49.09 -6.86
#